data_AF-A0A918IR10-F1
#
_entry.id   AF-A0A918IR10-F1
#
_cell.length_a   1.000
_cell.length_b   1.000
_cell.length_c   1.000
_cell.angle_alpha   90.00
_cell.angle_beta   90.00
_cell.angle_gamma   90.00
#
_symmetry.space_group_name_H-M   'P 1'
#
loop_
_entity.id
_entity.type
_entity.pdbx_description
1 polymer ?
#
loop_
_entity_poly.entity_id
_entity_poly.type
_entity_poly.pdbx_seq_one_letter_code
_entity_poly.pdbx_strand_id
1 'polypeptide(L)'
;MLILTFFIEIYERRKNKEANSDMVRFALGIAAISSVAAVGSGWLLGENGGYDQVLLFRHRWMAVALTAGICILYYIKRNPRSWNRKFYIPFFILVLFLLSFTGHMGGSMTHGEDYLFKDAQTKEVIITDVSKAVVFTDIVQPILDNKCASCHNSNKVKGGLIITSKGHLLAGGDSGSILEAKEDEIPRLIRNIKLPLEHEDHMPPKGKTPLTADEISLLEWWINNKNCFDCVVETLDKPEEINTILLSLEEDTSPRALIAKTVDPISTPWLTDININGTIATRVAENNPLIIINLSGHTNLTKEHFKKLKKQADNIIELNLSKSNFNDTLSSYLSQFKNITKLQLHNTTITDNTLKQLARLKHLESLNLYGTHVTNAGIEKLHNHPSLKTLYTWETKISEEALENFERRNPKINIVRIDRKIFAATSLDPPTIIGSDEFFKDSLEVRLDYIFKDADFFYTLDGTTPDTISLKYTKPIIVTNSVQIKAITHKKGWKPSDIASKSFKKYNLDYSDVQLLKEPNDKYKGIGSNTLIDKQRGTLNILDGKWLGYEGSHVTAIINLNKESLVSKISVGSYSSPAQWIFYPRGFKVWSSLDGKSYSLLQNIKTPEEEPNSEAKLKFFDIDIIPTKANFIKVEVLSQLKNPTWHTDPGGNSWLFLDEIVLN
;
A
#
# COMPACT_ATOMS: atom_id res chain seq x y z
N MET A 1 -33.76 -3.62 52.61
CA MET A 1 -33.91 -3.40 54.06
C MET A 1 -34.55 -4.59 54.77
N LEU A 2 -35.77 -5.01 54.40
CA LEU A 2 -36.50 -6.09 55.07
C LEU A 2 -35.75 -7.44 55.12
N ILE A 3 -35.05 -7.81 54.04
CA ILE A 3 -34.20 -9.01 53.97
C ILE A 3 -33.04 -8.92 54.97
N LEU A 4 -32.37 -7.76 55.07
CA LEU A 4 -31.29 -7.53 56.04
C LEU A 4 -31.81 -7.63 57.48
N THR A 5 -32.99 -7.05 57.75
CA THR A 5 -33.65 -7.13 59.04
C THR A 5 -33.96 -8.58 59.45
N PHE A 6 -34.33 -9.43 58.50
CA PHE A 6 -34.51 -10.87 58.74
C PHE A 6 -33.21 -11.58 59.12
N PHE A 7 -32.10 -11.27 58.45
CA PHE A 7 -30.79 -11.85 58.80
C PHE A 7 -30.29 -11.41 60.18
N ILE A 8 -30.48 -10.13 60.52
CA ILE A 8 -30.16 -9.60 61.86
C ILE A 8 -31.01 -10.32 62.92
N GLU A 9 -32.30 -10.51 62.66
CA GLU A 9 -33.21 -11.22 63.57
C GLU A 9 -32.79 -12.69 63.78
N ILE A 10 -32.36 -13.40 62.73
CA ILE A 10 -31.83 -14.76 62.84
C ILE A 10 -30.53 -14.77 63.67
N TYR A 11 -29.61 -13.85 63.37
CA TYR A 11 -28.33 -13.74 64.05
C TYR A 11 -28.50 -13.49 65.55
N GLU A 12 -29.36 -12.53 65.92
CA GLU A 12 -29.62 -12.20 67.31
C GLU A 12 -30.31 -13.34 68.06
N ARG A 13 -31.25 -14.06 67.43
CA ARG A 13 -31.89 -15.25 68.03
C ARG A 13 -30.93 -16.42 68.24
N ARG A 14 -29.92 -16.57 67.38
CA ARG A 14 -28.84 -17.57 67.57
C ARG A 14 -27.91 -17.20 68.72
N LYS A 15 -27.63 -15.89 68.90
CA LYS A 15 -26.75 -15.39 69.95
C LYS A 15 -27.43 -15.26 71.30
N ASN A 16 -28.73 -14.93 71.34
CA ASN A 16 -29.48 -14.66 72.55
C ASN A 16 -30.91 -15.23 72.44
N LYS A 17 -31.28 -16.18 73.31
CA LYS A 17 -32.57 -16.92 73.21
C LYS A 17 -33.81 -16.03 73.37
N GLU A 18 -33.66 -14.82 73.91
CA GLU A 18 -34.75 -13.85 74.15
C GLU A 18 -34.55 -12.51 73.42
N ALA A 19 -34.14 -12.55 72.14
CA ALA A 19 -33.83 -11.35 71.36
C ALA A 19 -35.04 -10.40 71.14
N ASN A 20 -35.25 -9.46 72.07
CA ASN A 20 -36.07 -8.26 71.87
C ASN A 20 -35.22 -7.09 71.38
N SER A 21 -34.62 -7.22 70.20
CA SER A 21 -33.72 -6.20 69.65
C SER A 21 -34.43 -4.91 69.26
N ASP A 22 -33.93 -3.79 69.79
CA ASP A 22 -34.32 -2.44 69.37
C ASP A 22 -33.94 -2.18 67.90
N MET A 23 -32.87 -2.80 67.40
CA MET A 23 -32.41 -2.64 66.02
C MET A 23 -33.40 -3.24 65.01
N VAL A 24 -33.89 -4.46 65.26
CA VAL A 24 -34.90 -5.11 64.41
C VAL A 24 -36.23 -4.36 64.49
N ARG A 25 -36.62 -3.88 65.69
CA ARG A 25 -37.84 -3.07 65.87
C ARG A 25 -37.76 -1.77 65.08
N PHE A 26 -36.66 -1.04 65.19
CA PHE A 26 -36.42 0.19 64.45
C PHE A 26 -36.46 -0.05 62.94
N ALA A 27 -35.78 -1.09 62.46
CA ALA A 27 -35.73 -1.41 61.05
C ALA A 27 -37.11 -1.81 60.48
N LEU A 28 -37.91 -2.59 61.21
CA LEU A 28 -39.28 -2.91 60.82
C LEU A 28 -40.19 -1.68 60.85
N GLY A 29 -39.98 -0.75 61.78
CA GLY A 29 -40.72 0.51 61.85
C GLY A 29 -40.50 1.39 60.62
N ILE A 30 -39.24 1.56 60.21
CA ILE A 30 -38.90 2.25 58.95
C ILE A 30 -39.50 1.51 57.75
N ALA A 31 -39.35 0.18 57.69
CA ALA A 31 -39.92 -0.62 56.61
C ALA A 31 -41.44 -0.45 56.50
N ALA A 32 -42.16 -0.43 57.63
CA ALA A 32 -43.60 -0.18 57.65
C ALA A 32 -43.96 1.20 57.10
N ILE A 33 -43.33 2.28 57.60
CA ILE A 33 -43.60 3.66 57.15
C ILE A 33 -43.32 3.82 55.65
N SER A 34 -42.15 3.36 55.20
CA SER A 34 -41.76 3.42 53.78
C SER A 34 -42.68 2.58 52.88
N SER A 35 -43.15 1.42 53.34
CA SER A 35 -44.10 0.60 52.58
C SER A 35 -45.47 1.26 52.41
N VAL A 36 -45.96 1.99 53.42
CA VAL A 36 -47.20 2.78 53.31
C VAL A 36 -47.04 3.91 52.30
N ALA A 37 -45.92 4.65 52.39
CA ALA A 37 -45.61 5.70 51.42
C ALA A 37 -45.50 5.16 49.99
N ALA A 38 -44.88 3.99 49.80
CA ALA A 38 -44.74 3.33 48.51
C ALA A 38 -46.08 2.86 47.92
N VAL A 39 -47.01 2.34 48.73
CA VAL A 39 -48.36 2.01 48.27
C VAL A 39 -49.11 3.27 47.85
N GLY A 40 -49.02 4.36 48.63
CA GLY A 40 -49.68 5.63 48.32
C GLY A 40 -49.18 6.24 47.01
N SER A 41 -47.85 6.33 46.83
CA SER A 41 -47.28 6.84 45.58
C SER A 41 -47.51 5.91 44.39
N GLY A 42 -47.46 4.59 44.60
CA GLY A 42 -47.78 3.60 43.57
C GLY A 42 -49.24 3.64 43.11
N TRP A 43 -50.17 3.97 44.01
CA TRP A 43 -51.58 4.13 43.67
C TRP A 43 -51.79 5.29 42.70
N LEU A 44 -51.25 6.47 43.05
CA LEU A 44 -51.26 7.67 42.22
C LEU A 44 -50.59 7.41 40.86
N LEU A 45 -49.46 6.71 40.84
CA LEU A 45 -48.74 6.40 39.60
C LEU A 45 -49.56 5.48 38.67
N GLY A 46 -50.30 4.52 39.23
CA GLY A 46 -51.12 3.60 38.46
C GLY A 46 -52.39 4.23 37.88
N GLU A 47 -52.81 5.40 38.34
CA GLU A 47 -53.95 6.14 37.78
C GLU A 47 -53.62 6.84 36.45
N ASN A 48 -52.33 7.04 36.15
CA ASN A 48 -51.86 7.64 34.90
C ASN A 48 -52.08 6.78 33.64
N GLY A 49 -52.74 5.61 33.75
CA GLY A 49 -53.09 4.73 32.63
C GLY A 49 -51.90 4.03 31.95
N GLY A 50 -52.21 3.24 30.92
CA GLY A 50 -51.21 2.62 30.03
C GLY A 50 -50.52 1.35 30.54
N TYR A 51 -50.95 0.80 31.68
CA TYR A 51 -50.50 -0.52 32.17
C TYR A 51 -51.57 -1.59 31.89
N ASP A 52 -51.14 -2.85 31.76
CA ASP A 52 -52.06 -3.99 31.77
C ASP A 52 -52.91 -4.00 33.05
N GLN A 53 -54.23 -4.03 32.88
CA GLN A 53 -55.18 -3.85 33.99
C GLN A 53 -55.19 -5.05 34.94
N VAL A 54 -54.95 -6.26 34.44
CA VAL A 54 -54.92 -7.48 35.26
C VAL A 54 -53.65 -7.52 36.11
N LEU A 55 -52.51 -7.20 35.50
CA LEU A 55 -51.21 -7.15 36.15
C LEU A 55 -51.16 -6.02 37.19
N LEU A 56 -51.67 -4.84 36.84
CA LEU A 56 -51.77 -3.70 37.75
C LEU A 56 -52.67 -4.01 38.96
N PHE A 57 -53.84 -4.63 38.72
CA PHE A 57 -54.72 -5.04 39.80
C PHE A 57 -54.03 -6.00 40.78
N ARG A 58 -53.39 -7.05 40.26
CA ARG A 58 -52.67 -8.03 41.08
C ARG A 58 -51.53 -7.38 41.86
N HIS A 59 -50.69 -6.57 41.23
CA HIS A 59 -49.57 -5.90 41.89
C HIS A 59 -50.03 -4.97 43.01
N ARG A 60 -51.08 -4.17 42.76
CA ARG A 60 -51.67 -3.25 43.77
C ARG A 60 -52.08 -3.99 45.04
N TRP A 61 -52.86 -5.05 44.91
CA TRP A 61 -53.35 -5.79 46.07
C TRP A 61 -52.26 -6.58 46.78
N MET A 62 -51.27 -7.08 46.05
CA MET A 62 -50.11 -7.73 46.67
C MET A 62 -49.20 -6.74 47.41
N ALA A 63 -49.06 -5.51 46.92
CA ALA A 63 -48.37 -4.44 47.63
C ALA A 63 -49.10 -4.05 48.93
N VAL A 64 -50.44 -3.96 48.90
CA VAL A 64 -51.26 -3.74 50.11
C VAL A 64 -51.07 -4.89 51.11
N ALA A 65 -51.15 -6.14 50.65
CA ALA A 65 -50.93 -7.31 51.50
C ALA A 65 -49.51 -7.35 52.11
N LEU A 66 -48.49 -6.95 51.33
CA LEU A 66 -47.11 -6.85 51.80
C LEU A 66 -46.96 -5.78 52.89
N THR A 67 -47.51 -4.59 52.68
CA THR A 67 -47.52 -3.50 53.67
C THR A 67 -48.23 -3.91 54.95
N ALA A 68 -49.40 -4.56 54.84
CA ALA A 68 -50.09 -5.12 56.00
C ALA A 68 -49.23 -6.15 56.74
N GLY A 69 -48.56 -7.04 56.01
CA GLY A 69 -47.64 -8.04 56.57
C GLY A 69 -46.46 -7.41 57.32
N ILE A 70 -45.84 -6.35 56.78
CA ILE A 70 -44.75 -5.62 57.43
C ILE A 70 -45.25 -4.91 58.70
N CYS A 71 -46.42 -4.27 58.66
CA CYS A 71 -47.05 -3.65 59.82
C CYS A 71 -47.37 -4.68 60.93
N ILE A 72 -47.85 -5.87 60.55
CA ILE A 72 -48.09 -6.98 61.49
C ILE A 72 -46.77 -7.48 62.10
N LEU A 73 -45.71 -7.63 61.30
CA LEU A 73 -44.37 -8.00 61.81
C LEU A 73 -43.85 -6.98 62.82
N TYR A 74 -43.98 -5.68 62.51
CA TYR A 74 -43.60 -4.61 63.43
C TYR A 74 -44.44 -4.66 64.72
N TYR A 75 -45.75 -4.84 64.61
CA TYR A 75 -46.65 -4.95 65.76
C TYR A 75 -46.32 -6.16 66.65
N ILE A 76 -46.12 -7.34 66.06
CA ILE A 76 -45.73 -8.56 66.78
C ILE A 76 -44.40 -8.36 67.51
N LYS A 77 -43.41 -7.74 66.85
CA LYS A 77 -42.09 -7.49 67.45
C LYS A 77 -42.17 -6.43 68.56
N ARG A 78 -43.03 -5.42 68.44
CA ARG A 78 -43.26 -4.40 69.47
C ARG A 78 -43.99 -4.95 70.71
N ASN A 79 -44.91 -5.90 70.52
CA ASN A 79 -45.75 -6.47 71.57
C ASN A 79 -45.57 -8.01 71.66
N PRO A 80 -44.44 -8.50 72.18
CA PRO A 80 -44.13 -9.94 72.18
C PRO A 80 -44.99 -10.71 73.20
N ARG A 81 -45.98 -11.47 72.73
CA ARG A 81 -46.72 -12.48 73.51
C ARG A 81 -46.20 -13.89 73.21
N SER A 82 -46.38 -14.84 74.15
CA SER A 82 -45.87 -16.22 74.04
C SER A 82 -46.32 -16.94 72.76
N TRP A 83 -47.60 -16.80 72.37
CA TRP A 83 -48.11 -17.38 71.12
C TRP A 83 -47.47 -16.75 69.87
N ASN A 84 -47.30 -15.42 69.85
CA ASN A 84 -46.72 -14.71 68.71
C ASN A 84 -45.27 -15.12 68.40
N ARG A 85 -44.50 -15.57 69.41
CA ARG A 85 -43.09 -15.98 69.23
C ARG A 85 -42.93 -17.17 68.28
N LYS A 86 -43.87 -18.13 68.29
CA LYS A 86 -43.81 -19.34 67.44
C LYS A 86 -44.17 -19.06 65.97
N PHE A 87 -45.04 -18.08 65.74
CA PHE A 87 -45.55 -17.75 64.40
C PHE A 87 -44.74 -16.66 63.69
N TYR A 88 -43.95 -15.88 64.44
CA TYR A 88 -43.23 -14.74 63.89
C TYR A 88 -42.24 -15.07 62.76
N ILE A 89 -41.37 -16.07 62.93
CA ILE A 89 -40.37 -16.42 61.90
C ILE A 89 -41.04 -17.01 60.64
N PRO A 90 -41.96 -17.99 60.74
CA PRO A 90 -42.70 -18.47 59.57
C PRO A 90 -43.45 -17.34 58.85
N PHE A 91 -44.06 -16.42 59.60
CA PHE A 91 -44.75 -15.27 59.01
C PHE A 91 -43.78 -14.28 58.36
N PHE A 92 -42.60 -14.04 58.94
CA PHE A 92 -41.57 -13.21 58.33
C PHE A 92 -41.11 -13.83 57.00
N ILE A 93 -40.86 -15.14 56.96
CA ILE A 93 -40.53 -15.85 55.72
C ILE A 93 -41.64 -15.67 54.66
N LEU A 94 -42.91 -15.81 55.06
CA LEU A 94 -44.04 -15.56 54.16
C LEU A 94 -44.04 -14.13 53.60
N VAL A 95 -43.79 -13.12 54.44
CA VAL A 95 -43.67 -11.72 54.00
C VAL A 95 -42.49 -11.51 53.04
N LEU A 96 -41.37 -12.24 53.21
CA LEU A 96 -40.26 -12.21 52.26
C LEU A 96 -40.60 -12.86 50.92
N PHE A 97 -41.37 -13.95 50.91
CA PHE A 97 -41.90 -14.52 49.67
C PHE A 97 -42.82 -13.54 48.96
N LEU A 98 -43.71 -12.89 49.72
CA LEU A 98 -44.62 -11.89 49.18
C LEU A 98 -43.85 -10.68 48.61
N LEU A 99 -42.79 -10.22 49.28
CA LEU A 99 -41.88 -9.19 48.77
C LEU A 99 -41.30 -9.57 47.40
N SER A 100 -40.86 -10.83 47.26
CA SER A 100 -40.26 -11.33 46.02
C SER A 100 -41.26 -11.33 44.87
N PHE A 101 -42.49 -11.82 45.11
CA PHE A 101 -43.53 -11.86 44.08
C PHE A 101 -44.06 -10.46 43.72
N THR A 102 -44.34 -9.62 44.72
CA THR A 102 -44.76 -8.23 44.49
C THR A 102 -43.69 -7.45 43.72
N GLY A 103 -42.41 -7.67 44.05
CA GLY A 103 -41.28 -7.08 43.33
C GLY A 103 -41.19 -7.55 41.88
N HIS A 104 -41.32 -8.86 41.63
CA HIS A 104 -41.33 -9.42 40.28
C HIS A 104 -42.45 -8.86 39.41
N MET A 105 -43.68 -8.76 39.95
CA MET A 105 -44.79 -8.13 39.25
C MET A 105 -44.54 -6.64 38.97
N GLY A 106 -43.93 -5.94 39.92
CA GLY A 106 -43.53 -4.54 39.76
C GLY A 106 -42.56 -4.36 38.59
N GLY A 107 -41.52 -5.19 38.53
CA GLY A 107 -40.58 -5.20 37.42
C GLY A 107 -41.20 -5.63 36.10
N SER A 108 -42.15 -6.57 36.12
CA SER A 108 -42.86 -7.02 34.92
C SER A 108 -43.71 -5.91 34.29
N MET A 109 -44.30 -5.03 35.10
CA MET A 109 -45.02 -3.86 34.60
C MET A 109 -44.11 -2.78 34.00
N THR A 110 -42.85 -2.70 34.45
CA THR A 110 -41.92 -1.65 33.99
C THR A 110 -40.99 -2.12 32.87
N HIS A 111 -40.69 -3.42 32.79
CA HIS A 111 -39.72 -4.01 31.88
C HIS A 111 -40.27 -5.18 31.03
N GLY A 112 -41.50 -5.64 31.28
CA GLY A 112 -42.14 -6.80 30.62
C GLY A 112 -41.99 -8.11 31.39
N GLU A 113 -42.85 -9.10 31.14
CA GLU A 113 -42.92 -10.36 31.93
C GLU A 113 -41.60 -11.13 31.98
N ASP A 114 -40.80 -11.06 30.92
CA ASP A 114 -39.54 -11.79 30.82
C ASP A 114 -38.33 -11.02 31.36
N TYR A 115 -38.44 -9.82 31.94
CA TYR A 115 -37.26 -8.98 32.20
C TYR A 115 -36.13 -9.59 33.07
N LEU A 116 -36.42 -10.60 33.89
CA LEU A 116 -35.43 -11.34 34.70
C LEU A 116 -34.79 -12.52 33.95
N PHE A 117 -35.46 -13.04 32.93
CA PHE A 117 -35.07 -14.21 32.14
C PHE A 117 -34.87 -13.88 30.66
N LYS A 118 -35.12 -12.64 30.25
CA LYS A 118 -34.63 -12.01 29.02
C LYS A 118 -33.14 -12.15 29.19
N ASP A 119 -32.61 -13.18 28.55
CA ASP A 119 -31.20 -13.49 28.58
C ASP A 119 -30.40 -12.20 28.47
N ALA A 120 -29.19 -12.20 29.01
CA ALA A 120 -28.10 -11.35 28.53
C ALA A 120 -27.76 -11.59 27.02
N GLN A 121 -28.75 -12.07 26.24
CA GLN A 121 -28.85 -12.30 24.82
C GLN A 121 -30.10 -11.58 24.27
N THR A 122 -30.25 -10.26 24.49
CA THR A 122 -30.35 -9.48 23.24
C THR A 122 -29.05 -9.82 22.54
N LYS A 123 -29.07 -10.77 21.60
CA LYS A 123 -27.96 -10.89 20.65
C LYS A 123 -27.80 -9.48 20.13
N GLU A 124 -26.76 -8.76 20.56
CA GLU A 124 -26.28 -7.63 19.77
C GLU A 124 -26.26 -8.17 18.35
N VAL A 125 -27.01 -7.55 17.46
CA VAL A 125 -27.02 -7.99 16.08
C VAL A 125 -25.60 -7.74 15.59
N ILE A 126 -24.82 -8.81 15.53
CA ILE A 126 -23.44 -8.77 15.07
C ILE A 126 -23.52 -8.63 13.55
N ILE A 127 -23.31 -7.41 13.08
CA ILE A 127 -23.25 -7.11 11.66
C ILE A 127 -21.82 -7.39 11.21
N THR A 128 -21.58 -8.53 10.55
CA THR A 128 -20.25 -8.89 10.01
C THR A 128 -19.95 -8.29 8.64
N ASP A 129 -21.01 -7.86 7.95
CA ASP A 129 -20.96 -7.22 6.64
C ASP A 129 -22.19 -6.30 6.57
N VAL A 130 -21.97 -5.00 6.77
CA VAL A 130 -23.09 -4.06 6.86
C VAL A 130 -23.83 -3.92 5.54
N SER A 131 -23.18 -4.21 4.41
CA SER A 131 -23.82 -4.12 3.09
C SER A 131 -24.97 -5.12 2.94
N LYS A 132 -24.90 -6.27 3.63
CA LYS A 132 -25.91 -7.35 3.58
C LYS A 132 -26.91 -7.32 4.72
N ALA A 133 -26.82 -6.36 5.63
CA ALA A 133 -27.73 -6.25 6.76
C ALA A 133 -29.15 -5.88 6.30
N VAL A 134 -30.17 -6.51 6.90
CA VAL A 134 -31.58 -6.16 6.71
C VAL A 134 -31.86 -4.91 7.51
N VAL A 135 -32.20 -3.83 6.83
CA VAL A 135 -32.27 -2.47 7.39
C VAL A 135 -33.15 -2.40 8.64
N PHE A 136 -34.35 -3.00 8.58
CA PHE A 136 -35.24 -2.94 9.73
C PHE A 136 -34.81 -3.87 10.87
N THR A 137 -34.60 -5.15 10.58
CA THR A 137 -34.33 -6.17 11.60
C THR A 137 -32.98 -5.98 12.29
N ASP A 138 -31.95 -5.59 11.54
CA ASP A 138 -30.58 -5.58 12.03
C ASP A 138 -30.14 -4.20 12.55
N ILE A 139 -30.79 -3.11 12.09
CA ILE A 139 -30.37 -1.74 12.41
C ILE A 139 -31.48 -0.97 13.14
N VAL A 140 -32.70 -0.90 12.59
CA VAL A 140 -33.78 -0.05 13.14
C VAL A 140 -34.44 -0.67 14.39
N GLN A 141 -34.79 -1.96 14.35
CA GLN A 141 -35.49 -2.64 15.45
C GLN A 141 -34.66 -2.63 16.74
N PRO A 142 -33.34 -2.87 16.73
CA PRO A 142 -32.51 -2.73 17.94
C PRO A 142 -32.56 -1.33 18.56
N ILE A 143 -32.60 -0.27 17.74
CA ILE A 143 -32.75 1.11 18.23
C ILE A 143 -34.12 1.27 18.91
N LEU A 144 -35.20 0.83 18.26
CA LEU A 144 -36.56 0.91 18.81
C LEU A 144 -36.72 0.10 20.10
N ASP A 145 -36.14 -1.09 20.17
CA ASP A 145 -36.19 -1.96 21.34
C ASP A 145 -35.45 -1.34 22.54
N ASN A 146 -34.28 -0.77 22.29
CA ASN A 146 -33.45 -0.18 23.34
C ASN A 146 -33.99 1.17 23.85
N LYS A 147 -34.57 1.98 22.97
CA LYS A 147 -34.91 3.38 23.29
C LYS A 147 -36.40 3.57 23.60
N CYS A 148 -37.26 2.77 22.98
CA CYS A 148 -38.70 3.07 22.94
C CYS A 148 -39.55 1.94 23.56
N ALA A 149 -39.14 0.66 23.48
CA ALA A 149 -39.98 -0.45 23.91
C ALA A 149 -40.27 -0.49 25.42
N SER A 150 -39.49 0.20 26.26
CA SER A 150 -39.79 0.28 27.72
C SER A 150 -41.13 0.97 28.04
N CYS A 151 -41.70 1.71 27.09
CA CYS A 151 -43.00 2.40 27.22
C CYS A 151 -44.03 1.99 26.15
N HIS A 152 -43.62 1.26 25.11
CA HIS A 152 -44.44 0.89 23.94
C HIS A 152 -44.34 -0.62 23.65
N ASN A 153 -44.77 -1.43 24.61
CA ASN A 153 -44.78 -2.89 24.52
C ASN A 153 -46.15 -3.46 24.90
N SER A 154 -46.34 -4.77 24.81
CA SER A 154 -47.61 -5.43 25.11
C SER A 154 -48.13 -5.23 26.54
N ASN A 155 -47.24 -5.04 27.53
CA ASN A 155 -47.60 -4.87 28.95
C ASN A 155 -47.73 -3.39 29.35
N LYS A 156 -47.17 -2.49 28.53
CA LYS A 156 -47.21 -1.04 28.71
C LYS A 156 -47.40 -0.35 27.37
N VAL A 157 -48.64 0.03 27.09
CA VAL A 157 -49.13 0.54 25.79
C VAL A 157 -49.44 2.03 25.92
N LYS A 158 -48.40 2.87 26.09
CA LYS A 158 -48.62 4.32 26.15
C LYS A 158 -49.05 4.87 24.78
N GLY A 159 -50.13 5.66 24.76
CA GLY A 159 -50.69 6.25 23.55
C GLY A 159 -51.18 5.23 22.52
N GLY A 160 -51.59 4.04 22.98
CA GLY A 160 -52.08 2.96 22.11
C GLY A 160 -51.00 2.27 21.28
N LEU A 161 -49.74 2.65 21.42
CA LEU A 161 -48.66 2.27 20.51
C LEU A 161 -47.82 1.09 21.04
N ILE A 162 -47.61 0.09 20.19
CA ILE A 162 -46.68 -1.02 20.41
C ILE A 162 -45.68 -1.06 19.25
N ILE A 163 -44.38 -1.16 19.55
CA ILE A 163 -43.31 -1.06 18.53
C ILE A 163 -42.42 -2.31 18.43
N THR A 164 -42.73 -3.34 19.19
CA THR A 164 -41.89 -4.55 19.32
C THR A 164 -42.01 -5.51 18.12
N SER A 165 -42.77 -5.13 17.08
CA SER A 165 -42.85 -5.89 15.82
C SER A 165 -43.30 -5.01 14.65
N LYS A 166 -42.92 -5.40 13.42
CA LYS A 166 -43.37 -4.77 12.16
C LYS A 166 -44.88 -4.57 12.09
N GLY A 167 -45.66 -5.61 12.42
CA GLY A 167 -47.12 -5.56 12.35
C GLY A 167 -47.73 -4.53 13.31
N HIS A 168 -47.17 -4.43 14.52
CA HIS A 168 -47.64 -3.47 15.53
C HIS A 168 -47.21 -2.04 15.18
N LEU A 169 -46.00 -1.87 14.63
CA LEU A 169 -45.48 -0.57 14.21
C LEU A 169 -46.34 0.04 13.09
N LEU A 170 -46.81 -0.79 12.16
CA LEU A 170 -47.72 -0.39 11.07
C LEU A 170 -49.14 -0.11 11.56
N ALA A 171 -49.60 -0.79 12.62
CA ALA A 171 -50.93 -0.55 13.20
C ALA A 171 -51.08 0.85 13.83
N GLY A 172 -49.96 1.47 14.24
CA GLY A 172 -49.95 2.79 14.86
C GLY A 172 -50.49 2.79 16.29
N GLY A 173 -50.76 3.98 16.82
CA GLY A 173 -51.33 4.17 18.16
C GLY A 173 -52.67 4.90 18.13
N ASP A 174 -53.11 5.41 19.28
CA ASP A 174 -54.39 6.13 19.44
C ASP A 174 -54.50 7.35 18.51
N SER A 175 -53.35 7.90 18.09
CA SER A 175 -53.27 9.04 17.18
C SER A 175 -52.97 8.67 15.72
N GLY A 176 -53.11 7.40 15.34
CA GLY A 176 -52.86 6.89 14.00
C GLY A 176 -51.43 6.43 13.74
N SER A 177 -51.06 6.34 12.46
CA SER A 177 -49.73 5.91 12.02
C SER A 177 -48.63 6.86 12.50
N ILE A 178 -47.49 6.29 12.91
CA ILE A 178 -46.30 7.05 13.29
C ILE A 178 -45.26 7.15 12.18
N LEU A 179 -45.42 6.32 11.13
CA LEU A 179 -44.49 6.21 10.00
C LEU A 179 -44.99 6.95 8.75
N GLU A 180 -46.29 7.22 8.67
CA GLU A 180 -46.92 7.91 7.56
C GLU A 180 -47.20 9.37 7.91
N ALA A 181 -47.03 10.26 6.94
CA ALA A 181 -47.37 11.67 7.02
C ALA A 181 -48.03 12.12 5.71
N LYS A 182 -48.75 13.23 5.76
CA LYS A 182 -49.25 13.89 4.54
C LYS A 182 -48.08 14.46 3.74
N GLU A 183 -48.32 14.72 2.46
CA GLU A 183 -47.39 15.43 1.59
C GLU A 183 -47.01 16.76 2.27
N ASP A 184 -45.70 17.04 2.37
CA ASP A 184 -45.07 18.17 3.10
C ASP A 184 -45.01 18.10 4.65
N GLU A 185 -45.43 16.99 5.27
CA GLU A 185 -45.30 16.80 6.73
C GLU A 185 -44.23 15.76 7.10
N ILE A 186 -43.61 15.93 8.28
CA ILE A 186 -42.66 14.97 8.84
C ILE A 186 -43.44 13.88 9.61
N PRO A 187 -43.15 12.58 9.39
CA PRO A 187 -43.74 11.50 10.17
C PRO A 187 -43.59 11.71 11.68
N ARG A 188 -44.64 11.34 12.42
CA ARG A 188 -44.72 11.58 13.86
C ARG A 188 -43.56 10.97 14.63
N LEU A 189 -43.01 9.84 14.16
CA LEU A 189 -41.82 9.23 14.72
C LEU A 189 -40.64 10.22 14.74
N ILE A 190 -40.28 10.79 13.58
CA ILE A 190 -39.17 11.75 13.46
C ILE A 190 -39.48 13.07 14.15
N ARG A 191 -40.71 13.55 14.00
CA ARG A 191 -41.14 14.80 14.65
C ARG A 191 -40.94 14.70 16.16
N ASN A 192 -41.44 13.64 16.79
CA ASN A 192 -41.43 13.50 18.25
C ASN A 192 -40.03 13.26 18.83
N ILE A 193 -39.13 12.55 18.11
CA ILE A 193 -37.74 12.38 18.57
C ILE A 193 -36.90 13.66 18.45
N LYS A 194 -37.27 14.59 17.56
CA LYS A 194 -36.57 15.87 17.35
C LYS A 194 -37.10 17.05 18.16
N LEU A 195 -38.21 16.88 18.86
CA LEU A 195 -38.74 17.93 19.75
C LEU A 195 -37.71 18.26 20.86
N PRO A 196 -37.73 19.47 21.43
CA PRO A 196 -36.93 19.76 22.62
C PRO A 196 -37.27 18.80 23.77
N LEU A 197 -36.28 18.37 24.56
CA LEU A 197 -36.45 17.38 25.64
C LEU A 197 -37.52 17.77 26.69
N GLU A 198 -37.80 19.07 26.83
CA GLU A 198 -38.80 19.61 27.75
C GLU A 198 -40.23 19.61 27.18
N HIS A 199 -40.41 19.27 25.89
CA HIS A 199 -41.72 19.20 25.26
C HIS A 199 -42.46 17.92 25.66
N GLU A 200 -43.77 18.01 25.92
CA GLU A 200 -44.57 16.87 26.42
C GLU A 200 -44.63 15.69 25.44
N ASP A 201 -44.68 15.97 24.14
CA ASP A 201 -44.64 14.96 23.07
C ASP A 201 -43.23 14.44 22.73
N HIS A 202 -42.16 14.94 23.37
CA HIS A 202 -40.82 14.44 23.10
C HIS A 202 -40.67 12.99 23.52
N MET A 203 -40.14 12.17 22.61
CA MET A 203 -39.92 10.74 22.85
C MET A 203 -38.46 10.37 22.54
N PRO A 204 -37.76 9.62 23.42
CA PRO A 204 -38.18 9.17 24.75
C PRO A 204 -38.33 10.32 25.75
N PRO A 205 -39.29 10.27 26.70
CA PRO A 205 -39.53 11.36 27.63
C PRO A 205 -38.35 11.56 28.60
N LYS A 206 -38.28 12.76 29.18
CA LYS A 206 -37.26 13.12 30.19
C LYS A 206 -37.12 12.04 31.27
N GLY A 207 -35.88 11.60 31.50
CA GLY A 207 -35.55 10.51 32.43
C GLY A 207 -35.43 9.13 31.78
N LYS A 208 -35.63 9.01 30.46
CA LYS A 208 -35.31 7.82 29.65
C LYS A 208 -34.02 8.04 28.84
N THR A 209 -33.42 6.94 28.38
CA THR A 209 -32.21 6.97 27.55
C THR A 209 -32.52 7.66 26.22
N PRO A 210 -31.89 8.81 25.91
CA PRO A 210 -32.12 9.50 24.64
C PRO A 210 -31.48 8.75 23.46
N LEU A 211 -31.91 9.09 22.24
CA LEU A 211 -31.23 8.66 21.03
C LEU A 211 -29.95 9.47 20.80
N THR A 212 -28.93 8.84 20.22
CA THR A 212 -27.75 9.54 19.71
C THR A 212 -28.06 10.22 18.37
N ALA A 213 -27.20 11.13 17.94
CA ALA A 213 -27.33 11.75 16.62
C ALA A 213 -27.34 10.70 15.50
N ASP A 214 -26.43 9.72 15.57
CA ASP A 214 -26.32 8.63 14.59
C ASP A 214 -27.58 7.76 14.55
N GLU A 215 -28.16 7.42 15.71
CA GLU A 215 -29.42 6.66 15.80
C GLU A 215 -30.59 7.43 15.16
N ILE A 216 -30.65 8.76 15.36
CA ILE A 216 -31.67 9.61 14.73
C ILE A 216 -31.47 9.62 13.20
N SER A 217 -30.24 9.82 12.73
CA SER A 217 -29.91 9.84 11.29
C SER A 217 -30.26 8.52 10.60
N LEU A 218 -30.03 7.38 11.27
CA LEU A 218 -30.41 6.06 10.74
C LEU A 218 -31.94 5.88 10.64
N LEU A 219 -32.71 6.35 11.63
CA LEU A 219 -34.17 6.31 11.59
C LEU A 219 -34.74 7.21 10.47
N GLU A 220 -34.18 8.40 10.29
CA GLU A 220 -34.57 9.30 9.19
C GLU A 220 -34.27 8.70 7.82
N TRP A 221 -33.07 8.12 7.66
CA TRP A 221 -32.67 7.44 6.44
C TRP A 221 -33.62 6.27 6.11
N TRP A 222 -33.97 5.46 7.10
CA TRP A 222 -34.93 4.36 6.92
C TRP A 222 -36.32 4.86 6.47
N ILE A 223 -36.81 5.93 7.08
CA ILE A 223 -38.12 6.51 6.75
C ILE A 223 -38.12 7.12 5.34
N ASN A 224 -37.08 7.85 4.98
CA ASN A 224 -36.91 8.43 3.65
C ASN A 224 -36.83 7.34 2.56
N ASN A 225 -36.36 6.15 2.91
CA ASN A 225 -36.41 4.94 2.06
C ASN A 225 -37.75 4.18 2.19
N LYS A 226 -38.85 4.91 2.34
CA LYS A 226 -40.23 4.40 2.38
C LYS A 226 -40.47 3.36 3.48
N ASN A 227 -39.82 3.51 4.63
CA ASN A 227 -39.94 2.61 5.77
C ASN A 227 -39.69 1.13 5.41
N CYS A 228 -38.75 0.85 4.49
CA CYS A 228 -38.64 -0.50 3.96
C CYS A 228 -38.22 -1.51 5.04
N PHE A 229 -39.08 -2.49 5.30
CA PHE A 229 -38.86 -3.49 6.36
C PHE A 229 -37.99 -4.68 5.92
N ASP A 230 -38.00 -4.99 4.62
CA ASP A 230 -37.36 -6.19 4.08
C ASP A 230 -36.18 -5.83 3.14
N CYS A 231 -35.79 -4.56 3.09
CA CYS A 231 -34.67 -4.08 2.28
C CYS A 231 -33.33 -4.37 2.93
N VAL A 232 -32.32 -4.51 2.08
CA VAL A 232 -30.92 -4.71 2.47
C VAL A 232 -30.14 -3.42 2.22
N VAL A 233 -29.15 -3.11 3.07
CA VAL A 233 -28.38 -1.85 3.02
C VAL A 233 -27.76 -1.56 1.65
N GLU A 234 -27.29 -2.56 0.93
CA GLU A 234 -26.73 -2.39 -0.42
C GLU A 234 -27.75 -1.91 -1.46
N THR A 235 -29.03 -2.24 -1.26
CA THR A 235 -30.11 -1.97 -2.23
C THR A 235 -30.70 -0.56 -2.11
N LEU A 236 -30.35 0.16 -1.05
CA LEU A 236 -30.86 1.50 -0.77
C LEU A 236 -29.83 2.58 -1.10
N ASP A 237 -30.35 3.73 -1.53
CA ASP A 237 -29.55 4.93 -1.67
C ASP A 237 -29.16 5.45 -0.28
N LYS A 238 -27.89 5.84 -0.14
CA LYS A 238 -27.30 6.23 1.14
C LYS A 238 -26.33 7.40 0.94
N PRO A 239 -26.60 8.56 1.57
CA PRO A 239 -25.63 9.64 1.69
C PRO A 239 -24.33 9.17 2.37
N GLU A 240 -23.23 9.88 2.11
CA GLU A 240 -21.90 9.55 2.65
C GLU A 240 -21.87 9.51 4.19
N GLU A 241 -22.63 10.40 4.83
CA GLU A 241 -22.81 10.44 6.29
C GLU A 241 -23.41 9.13 6.83
N ILE A 242 -24.50 8.65 6.20
CA ILE A 242 -25.15 7.39 6.58
C ILE A 242 -24.22 6.20 6.31
N ASN A 243 -23.48 6.21 5.19
CA ASN A 243 -22.54 5.14 4.89
C ASN A 243 -21.42 5.03 5.95
N THR A 244 -20.96 6.17 6.47
CA THR A 244 -19.95 6.20 7.55
C THR A 244 -20.49 5.61 8.85
N ILE A 245 -21.72 6.00 9.23
CA ILE A 245 -22.39 5.46 10.41
C ILE A 245 -22.59 3.94 10.25
N LEU A 246 -23.07 3.47 9.10
CA LEU A 246 -23.27 2.05 8.82
C LEU A 246 -21.97 1.24 8.95
N LEU A 247 -20.86 1.72 8.37
CA LEU A 247 -19.56 1.06 8.50
C LEU A 247 -19.07 0.96 9.95
N SER A 248 -19.44 1.93 10.81
CA SER A 248 -19.10 1.87 12.24
C SER A 248 -19.86 0.77 13.01
N LEU A 249 -20.97 0.27 12.47
CA LEU A 249 -21.74 -0.84 13.05
C LEU A 249 -21.17 -2.21 12.68
N GLU A 250 -20.26 -2.28 11.71
CA GLU A 250 -19.64 -3.53 11.28
C GLU A 250 -18.62 -4.02 12.31
N GLU A 251 -18.78 -5.27 12.74
CA GLU A 251 -17.88 -5.89 13.69
C GLU A 251 -16.53 -6.21 13.03
N ASP A 252 -15.42 -5.78 13.65
CA ASP A 252 -14.09 -6.20 13.20
C ASP A 252 -13.94 -7.72 13.42
N THR A 253 -14.00 -8.45 12.30
CA THR A 253 -13.82 -9.91 12.24
C THR A 253 -12.39 -10.30 11.85
N SER A 254 -11.45 -9.34 11.82
CA SER A 254 -10.05 -9.65 11.57
C SER A 254 -9.52 -10.67 12.59
N PRO A 255 -8.54 -11.51 12.22
CA PRO A 255 -7.96 -12.47 13.17
C PRO A 255 -7.45 -11.80 14.45
N ARG A 256 -6.96 -10.56 14.37
CA ARG A 256 -6.53 -9.77 15.53
C ARG A 256 -7.72 -9.43 16.43
N ALA A 257 -8.83 -8.95 15.90
CA ALA A 257 -10.01 -8.64 16.70
C ALA A 257 -10.62 -9.89 17.34
N LEU A 258 -10.66 -11.01 16.61
CA LEU A 258 -11.11 -12.30 17.16
C LEU A 258 -10.19 -12.78 18.29
N ILE A 259 -8.87 -12.69 18.12
CA ILE A 259 -7.92 -13.04 19.19
C ILE A 259 -8.10 -12.12 20.40
N ALA A 260 -8.25 -10.81 20.19
CA ALA A 260 -8.42 -9.82 21.26
C ALA A 260 -9.63 -10.14 22.17
N LYS A 261 -10.71 -10.70 21.63
CA LYS A 261 -11.90 -11.12 22.40
C LYS A 261 -11.65 -12.37 23.26
N THR A 262 -10.62 -13.16 22.97
CA THR A 262 -10.35 -14.46 23.62
C THR A 262 -9.23 -14.42 24.65
N VAL A 263 -8.45 -13.34 24.71
CA VAL A 263 -7.27 -13.24 25.57
C VAL A 263 -7.49 -12.28 26.73
N ASP A 264 -6.95 -12.64 27.90
CA ASP A 264 -7.07 -11.82 29.09
C ASP A 264 -6.32 -10.48 28.94
N PRO A 265 -6.81 -9.39 29.57
CA PRO A 265 -6.11 -8.11 29.58
C PRO A 265 -4.72 -8.20 30.22
N ILE A 266 -3.73 -7.57 29.58
CA ILE A 266 -2.36 -7.53 30.09
C ILE A 266 -2.27 -6.64 31.33
N SER A 267 -1.58 -7.13 32.37
CA SER A 267 -1.27 -6.36 33.57
C SER A 267 -0.25 -5.24 33.28
N THR A 268 -0.56 -4.00 33.67
CA THR A 268 0.37 -2.85 33.56
C THR A 268 1.74 -3.10 34.20
N PRO A 269 1.86 -3.72 35.38
CA PRO A 269 3.17 -3.98 35.99
C PRO A 269 4.11 -4.85 35.14
N TRP A 270 3.57 -5.88 34.46
CA TRP A 270 4.38 -6.71 33.56
C TRP A 270 4.87 -5.92 32.34
N LEU A 271 4.01 -5.08 31.77
CA LEU A 271 4.33 -4.23 30.63
C LEU A 271 5.43 -3.21 30.98
N THR A 272 5.42 -2.67 32.19
CA THR A 272 6.49 -1.80 32.69
C THR A 272 7.79 -2.58 32.92
N ASP A 273 7.74 -3.75 33.57
CA ASP A 273 8.92 -4.58 33.84
C ASP A 273 9.65 -5.03 32.56
N ILE A 274 8.91 -5.46 31.54
CA ILE A 274 9.52 -5.93 30.29
C ILE A 274 10.22 -4.79 29.53
N ASN A 275 9.64 -3.59 29.56
CA ASN A 275 10.18 -2.38 28.94
C ASN A 275 11.47 -1.89 29.62
N ILE A 276 11.54 -1.93 30.95
CA ILE A 276 12.76 -1.55 31.70
C ILE A 276 13.91 -2.52 31.40
N ASN A 277 13.62 -3.78 31.12
CA ASN A 277 14.61 -4.82 30.81
C ASN A 277 15.06 -4.81 29.33
N GLY A 278 14.88 -3.69 28.62
CA GLY A 278 15.37 -3.48 27.25
C GLY A 278 14.52 -4.13 26.15
N THR A 279 13.36 -4.71 26.47
CA THR A 279 12.43 -5.23 25.46
C THR A 279 11.34 -4.21 25.20
N ILE A 280 11.19 -3.72 23.96
CA ILE A 280 10.15 -2.75 23.65
C ILE A 280 8.82 -3.49 23.45
N ALA A 281 7.87 -3.30 24.35
CA ALA A 281 6.53 -3.88 24.30
C ALA A 281 5.46 -2.77 24.29
N THR A 282 4.62 -2.76 23.26
CA THR A 282 3.56 -1.76 23.06
C THR A 282 2.21 -2.42 22.84
N ARG A 283 1.13 -1.82 23.38
CA ARG A 283 -0.24 -2.24 23.09
C ARG A 283 -0.64 -1.80 21.69
N VAL A 284 -1.54 -2.55 21.06
CA VAL A 284 -2.09 -2.21 19.74
C VAL A 284 -2.92 -0.92 19.79
N ALA A 285 -3.73 -0.74 20.84
CA ALA A 285 -4.49 0.46 21.12
C ALA A 285 -4.71 0.61 22.63
N GLU A 286 -5.21 1.77 23.08
CA GLU A 286 -5.58 1.99 24.47
C GLU A 286 -6.62 0.94 24.90
N ASN A 287 -6.38 0.27 26.03
CA ASN A 287 -7.18 -0.87 26.54
C ASN A 287 -7.20 -2.15 25.69
N ASN A 288 -6.50 -2.22 24.56
CA ASN A 288 -6.40 -3.46 23.79
C ASN A 288 -5.52 -4.50 24.52
N PRO A 289 -5.96 -5.78 24.61
CA PRO A 289 -5.20 -6.81 25.30
C PRO A 289 -4.03 -7.36 24.47
N LEU A 290 -3.89 -6.97 23.20
CA LEU A 290 -2.82 -7.44 22.31
C LEU A 290 -1.60 -6.52 22.33
N ILE A 291 -0.43 -7.12 22.14
CA ILE A 291 0.86 -6.43 22.15
C ILE A 291 1.75 -6.77 20.97
N ILE A 292 2.59 -5.79 20.66
CA ILE A 292 3.68 -5.83 19.71
C ILE A 292 4.98 -5.84 20.50
N ILE A 293 5.86 -6.79 20.21
CA ILE A 293 7.20 -6.90 20.80
C ILE A 293 8.24 -6.54 19.75
N ASN A 294 9.11 -5.58 20.07
CA ASN A 294 10.24 -5.20 19.26
C ASN A 294 11.56 -5.49 19.98
N LEU A 295 12.33 -6.40 19.39
CA LEU A 295 13.67 -6.83 19.78
C LEU A 295 14.66 -6.66 18.60
N SER A 296 14.33 -5.81 17.64
CA SER A 296 15.18 -5.53 16.49
C SER A 296 16.54 -4.97 16.94
N GLY A 297 17.62 -5.42 16.31
CA GLY A 297 18.98 -4.95 16.61
C GLY A 297 19.63 -5.54 17.86
N HIS A 298 18.94 -6.39 18.62
CA HIS A 298 19.51 -7.01 19.82
C HIS A 298 20.59 -8.04 19.44
N THR A 299 21.83 -7.80 19.84
CA THR A 299 22.97 -8.70 19.55
C THR A 299 23.19 -9.79 20.62
N ASN A 300 22.46 -9.73 21.73
CA ASN A 300 22.60 -10.66 22.87
C ASN A 300 21.26 -11.28 23.30
N LEU A 301 20.41 -11.67 22.33
CA LEU A 301 19.21 -12.45 22.62
C LEU A 301 19.59 -13.83 23.15
N THR A 302 18.89 -14.25 24.19
CA THR A 302 19.08 -15.52 24.89
C THR A 302 17.71 -16.13 25.21
N LYS A 303 17.68 -17.41 25.60
CA LYS A 303 16.47 -18.10 26.06
C LYS A 303 15.70 -17.36 27.18
N GLU A 304 16.38 -16.57 28.00
CA GLU A 304 15.76 -15.86 29.12
C GLU A 304 14.82 -14.74 28.64
N HIS A 305 15.11 -14.10 27.50
CA HIS A 305 14.20 -13.12 26.90
C HIS A 305 12.86 -13.78 26.54
N PHE A 306 12.92 -14.92 25.84
CA PHE A 306 11.72 -15.65 25.44
C PHE A 306 10.96 -16.25 26.64
N LYS A 307 11.66 -16.68 27.70
CA LYS A 307 11.02 -17.14 28.93
C LYS A 307 10.23 -16.03 29.62
N LYS A 308 10.75 -14.80 29.67
CA LYS A 308 10.02 -13.65 30.24
C LYS A 308 8.75 -13.34 29.43
N LEU A 309 8.84 -13.41 28.10
CA LEU A 309 7.71 -13.21 27.19
C LEU A 309 6.64 -14.31 27.30
N LYS A 310 7.01 -15.51 27.75
CA LYS A 310 6.09 -16.66 27.88
C LYS A 310 4.85 -16.34 28.73
N LYS A 311 4.97 -15.45 29.73
CA LYS A 311 3.86 -15.09 30.63
C LYS A 311 2.68 -14.45 29.91
N GLN A 312 2.93 -13.72 28.81
CA GLN A 312 1.93 -13.04 28.00
C GLN A 312 1.97 -13.55 26.55
N ALA A 313 2.32 -14.82 26.35
CA ALA A 313 2.54 -15.36 25.00
C ALA A 313 1.30 -15.32 24.11
N ASP A 314 0.11 -15.48 24.71
CA ASP A 314 -1.17 -15.45 24.00
C ASP A 314 -1.54 -14.03 23.56
N ASN A 315 -1.01 -13.00 24.22
CA ASN A 315 -1.25 -11.59 23.89
C ASN A 315 -0.33 -11.05 22.79
N ILE A 316 0.76 -11.75 22.47
CA ILE A 316 1.77 -11.30 21.49
C ILE A 316 1.30 -11.64 20.08
N ILE A 317 0.99 -10.61 19.29
CA ILE A 317 0.53 -10.75 17.91
C ILE A 317 1.56 -10.35 16.86
N GLU A 318 2.55 -9.56 17.25
CA GLU A 318 3.64 -9.14 16.39
C GLU A 318 4.95 -9.23 17.14
N LEU A 319 5.94 -9.87 16.50
CA LEU A 319 7.27 -10.03 17.05
C LEU A 319 8.29 -9.59 16.01
N ASN A 320 9.06 -8.55 16.35
CA ASN A 320 10.16 -8.07 15.53
C ASN A 320 11.50 -8.50 16.11
N LEU A 321 12.21 -9.38 15.39
CA LEU A 321 13.53 -9.91 15.73
C LEU A 321 14.58 -9.52 14.68
N SER A 322 14.29 -8.53 13.83
CA SER A 322 15.16 -8.22 12.71
C SER A 322 16.52 -7.67 13.14
N LYS A 323 17.56 -7.84 12.31
CA LYS A 323 18.93 -7.37 12.58
C LYS A 323 19.49 -7.81 13.95
N SER A 324 18.96 -8.88 14.53
CA SER A 324 19.37 -9.41 15.84
C SER A 324 20.24 -10.66 15.68
N ASN A 325 20.78 -11.18 16.79
CA ASN A 325 21.46 -12.48 16.81
C ASN A 325 20.51 -13.69 16.77
N PHE A 326 19.23 -13.50 16.43
CA PHE A 326 18.26 -14.59 16.30
C PHE A 326 18.69 -15.62 15.24
N ASN A 327 18.50 -16.89 15.57
CA ASN A 327 19.02 -18.03 14.82
C ASN A 327 18.17 -19.29 15.07
N ASP A 328 18.49 -20.38 14.37
CA ASP A 328 17.74 -21.64 14.45
C ASP A 328 17.68 -22.24 15.87
N THR A 329 18.68 -22.00 16.73
CA THR A 329 18.66 -22.49 18.11
C THR A 329 17.61 -21.76 18.95
N LEU A 330 17.45 -20.45 18.74
CA LEU A 330 16.45 -19.65 19.43
C LEU A 330 15.05 -19.80 18.81
N SER A 331 14.95 -20.30 17.57
CA SER A 331 13.67 -20.49 16.88
C SER A 331 12.68 -21.36 17.66
N SER A 332 13.16 -22.36 18.43
CA SER A 332 12.32 -23.29 19.19
C SER A 332 11.39 -22.60 20.19
N TYR A 333 11.72 -21.38 20.63
CA TYR A 333 10.89 -20.62 21.54
C TYR A 333 9.71 -19.93 20.85
N LEU A 334 9.69 -19.84 19.52
CA LEU A 334 8.57 -19.22 18.79
C LEU A 334 7.27 -20.02 18.92
N SER A 335 7.35 -21.33 19.16
CA SER A 335 6.15 -22.18 19.28
C SER A 335 5.24 -21.82 20.45
N GLN A 336 5.72 -21.05 21.42
CA GLN A 336 4.90 -20.60 22.54
C GLN A 336 3.95 -19.46 22.16
N PHE A 337 4.24 -18.70 21.10
CA PHE A 337 3.45 -17.54 20.67
C PHE A 337 2.44 -17.93 19.60
N LYS A 338 1.35 -18.58 20.04
CA LYS A 338 0.37 -19.20 19.13
C LYS A 338 -0.39 -18.17 18.27
N ASN A 339 -0.54 -16.96 18.79
CA ASN A 339 -1.37 -15.89 18.22
C ASN A 339 -0.58 -14.88 17.36
N ILE A 340 0.68 -15.17 17.02
CA ILE A 340 1.47 -14.30 16.14
C ILE A 340 0.81 -14.23 14.77
N THR A 341 0.51 -13.00 14.34
CA THR A 341 0.03 -12.64 13.00
C THR A 341 1.14 -12.08 12.12
N LYS A 342 2.15 -11.43 12.73
CA LYS A 342 3.25 -10.81 11.99
C LYS A 342 4.61 -11.11 12.64
N LEU A 343 5.54 -11.60 11.83
CA LEU A 343 6.88 -11.97 12.28
C LEU A 343 7.94 -11.36 11.37
N GLN A 344 8.83 -10.56 11.96
CA GLN A 344 9.93 -9.91 11.24
C GLN A 344 11.25 -10.58 11.60
N LEU A 345 11.88 -11.26 10.65
CA LEU A 345 13.14 -12.00 10.85
C LEU A 345 14.26 -11.50 9.92
N HIS A 346 14.07 -10.36 9.27
CA HIS A 346 14.99 -9.91 8.25
C HIS A 346 16.39 -9.60 8.81
N ASN A 347 17.43 -9.88 8.03
CA ASN A 347 18.84 -9.74 8.40
C ASN A 347 19.19 -10.52 9.69
N THR A 348 18.72 -11.75 9.79
CA THR A 348 19.10 -12.70 10.85
C THR A 348 19.80 -13.93 10.26
N THR A 349 20.34 -14.79 11.12
CA THR A 349 21.12 -15.98 10.70
C THR A 349 20.28 -17.25 10.54
N ILE A 350 18.96 -17.13 10.49
CA ILE A 350 18.04 -18.28 10.38
C ILE A 350 18.20 -19.03 9.04
N THR A 351 17.93 -20.33 9.08
CA THR A 351 17.91 -21.21 7.91
C THR A 351 16.56 -21.92 7.75
N ASP A 352 16.49 -22.90 6.85
CA ASP A 352 15.31 -23.74 6.59
C ASP A 352 14.77 -24.43 7.86
N ASN A 353 15.63 -24.66 8.86
CA ASN A 353 15.22 -25.25 10.15
C ASN A 353 14.19 -24.38 10.88
N THR A 354 14.35 -23.06 10.86
CA THR A 354 13.40 -22.13 11.48
C THR A 354 12.02 -22.23 10.79
N LEU A 355 11.98 -22.31 9.45
CA LEU A 355 10.72 -22.36 8.69
C LEU A 355 9.88 -23.59 9.01
N LYS A 356 10.49 -24.73 9.34
CA LYS A 356 9.77 -25.92 9.81
C LYS A 356 8.92 -25.63 11.06
N GLN A 357 9.39 -24.73 11.92
CA GLN A 357 8.66 -24.33 13.12
C GLN A 357 7.63 -23.27 12.83
N LEU A 358 7.96 -22.29 11.97
CA LEU A 358 7.03 -21.24 11.55
C LEU A 358 5.79 -21.81 10.87
N ALA A 359 5.94 -22.92 10.14
CA ALA A 359 4.82 -23.63 9.51
C ALA A 359 3.71 -24.07 10.49
N ARG A 360 4.00 -24.11 11.80
CA ARG A 360 3.04 -24.47 12.85
C ARG A 360 2.28 -23.27 13.43
N LEU A 361 2.67 -22.04 13.11
CA LEU A 361 2.05 -20.81 13.61
C LEU A 361 0.79 -20.50 12.81
N LYS A 362 -0.32 -21.14 13.18
CA LYS A 362 -1.58 -21.12 12.40
C LYS A 362 -2.14 -19.73 12.10
N HIS A 363 -1.82 -18.72 12.91
CA HIS A 363 -2.30 -17.35 12.73
C HIS A 363 -1.31 -16.43 11.98
N LEU A 364 -0.15 -16.93 11.56
CA LEU A 364 0.88 -16.12 10.88
C LEU A 364 0.40 -15.68 9.49
N GLU A 365 0.17 -14.38 9.34
CA GLU A 365 -0.30 -13.73 8.11
C GLU A 365 0.83 -13.04 7.34
N SER A 366 1.82 -12.50 8.05
CA SER A 366 2.93 -11.75 7.45
C SER A 366 4.28 -12.24 7.98
N LEU A 367 5.15 -12.67 7.07
CA LEU A 367 6.49 -13.16 7.40
C LEU A 367 7.55 -12.44 6.56
N ASN A 368 8.53 -11.84 7.22
CA ASN A 368 9.65 -11.19 6.55
C ASN A 368 10.95 -11.98 6.72
N LEU A 369 11.44 -12.54 5.61
CA LEU A 369 12.68 -13.32 5.52
C LEU A 369 13.81 -12.58 4.80
N TYR A 370 13.68 -11.28 4.57
CA TYR A 370 14.66 -10.49 3.83
C TYR A 370 16.09 -10.67 4.38
N GLY A 371 17.07 -10.94 3.51
CA GLY A 371 18.48 -11.06 3.92
C GLY A 371 18.79 -12.25 4.85
N THR A 372 18.01 -13.32 4.80
CA THR A 372 18.23 -14.54 5.61
C THR A 372 18.87 -15.68 4.81
N HIS A 373 19.29 -16.75 5.48
CA HIS A 373 20.00 -17.88 4.84
C HIS A 373 19.06 -18.98 4.35
N VAL A 374 17.75 -18.70 4.27
CA VAL A 374 16.71 -19.63 3.81
C VAL A 374 16.91 -19.96 2.33
N THR A 375 16.77 -21.25 1.99
CA THR A 375 16.96 -21.80 0.65
C THR A 375 15.64 -22.29 0.03
N ASN A 376 15.71 -22.80 -1.20
CA ASN A 376 14.60 -23.46 -1.88
C ASN A 376 13.94 -24.55 -1.01
N ALA A 377 14.69 -25.32 -0.21
CA ALA A 377 14.11 -26.37 0.62
C ALA A 377 13.30 -25.81 1.80
N GLY A 378 13.62 -24.61 2.27
CA GLY A 378 12.94 -23.93 3.36
C GLY A 378 11.57 -23.43 2.95
N ILE A 379 11.46 -22.73 1.81
CA ILE A 379 10.17 -22.15 1.39
C ILE A 379 9.10 -23.21 1.13
N GLU A 380 9.49 -24.42 0.69
CA GLU A 380 8.56 -25.55 0.55
C GLU A 380 7.87 -25.93 1.86
N LYS A 381 8.46 -25.63 3.03
CA LYS A 381 7.83 -25.90 4.33
C LYS A 381 6.64 -24.98 4.61
N LEU A 382 6.53 -23.87 3.89
CA LEU A 382 5.42 -22.92 3.99
C LEU A 382 4.30 -23.21 2.98
N HIS A 383 4.46 -24.24 2.15
CA HIS A 383 3.40 -24.67 1.24
C HIS A 383 2.15 -25.06 2.04
N ASN A 384 0.99 -24.57 1.63
CA ASN A 384 -0.30 -24.75 2.31
C ASN A 384 -0.37 -24.16 3.73
N HIS A 385 0.48 -23.18 4.08
CA HIS A 385 0.29 -22.45 5.34
C HIS A 385 -1.15 -21.91 5.42
N PRO A 386 -1.88 -22.12 6.54
CA PRO A 386 -3.32 -21.85 6.60
C PRO A 386 -3.62 -20.38 6.37
N SER A 387 -2.85 -19.48 7.01
CA SER A 387 -3.18 -18.06 7.11
C SER A 387 -2.15 -17.12 6.49
N LEU A 388 -1.07 -17.63 5.90
CA LEU A 388 0.00 -16.76 5.37
C LEU A 388 -0.54 -16.02 4.16
N LYS A 389 -0.38 -14.69 4.15
CA LYS A 389 -0.85 -13.78 3.10
C LYS A 389 0.30 -13.02 2.46
N THR A 390 1.33 -12.67 3.24
CA THR A 390 2.46 -11.87 2.74
C THR A 390 3.78 -12.49 3.14
N LEU A 391 4.68 -12.67 2.16
CA LEU A 391 6.01 -13.22 2.36
C LEU A 391 7.06 -12.34 1.70
N TYR A 392 8.01 -11.80 2.48
CA TYR A 392 9.14 -11.04 1.94
C TYR A 392 10.36 -11.95 1.81
N THR A 393 10.91 -12.09 0.61
CA THR A 393 11.97 -13.07 0.31
C THR A 393 13.22 -12.48 -0.34
N TRP A 394 13.31 -11.15 -0.43
CA TRP A 394 14.44 -10.49 -1.07
C TRP A 394 15.77 -10.83 -0.35
N GLU A 395 16.88 -10.90 -1.10
CA GLU A 395 18.21 -11.31 -0.58
C GLU A 395 18.25 -12.61 0.26
N THR A 396 17.30 -13.52 0.04
CA THR A 396 17.41 -14.91 0.53
C THR A 396 18.24 -15.78 -0.42
N LYS A 397 18.52 -17.03 -0.04
CA LYS A 397 19.14 -18.04 -0.91
C LYS A 397 18.10 -18.81 -1.75
N ILE A 398 16.88 -18.29 -1.87
CA ILE A 398 15.82 -18.89 -2.70
C ILE A 398 16.02 -18.42 -4.14
N SER A 399 16.07 -19.35 -5.09
CA SER A 399 16.14 -19.03 -6.53
C SER A 399 14.82 -18.47 -7.05
N GLU A 400 14.87 -17.64 -8.09
CA GLU A 400 13.67 -17.09 -8.73
C GLU A 400 12.72 -18.18 -9.24
N GLU A 401 13.26 -19.25 -9.83
CA GLU A 401 12.47 -20.40 -10.29
C GLU A 401 11.67 -21.06 -9.15
N ALA A 402 12.29 -21.21 -7.97
CA ALA A 402 11.62 -21.76 -6.80
C ALA A 402 10.52 -20.81 -6.28
N LEU A 403 10.75 -19.48 -6.31
CA LEU A 403 9.74 -18.49 -5.94
C LEU A 403 8.55 -18.50 -6.89
N GLU A 404 8.78 -18.54 -8.21
CA GLU A 404 7.71 -18.63 -9.22
C GLU A 404 6.89 -19.92 -9.08
N ASN A 405 7.57 -21.05 -8.86
CA ASN A 405 6.91 -22.32 -8.60
C ASN A 405 6.13 -22.34 -7.28
N PHE A 406 6.60 -21.63 -6.25
CA PHE A 406 5.89 -21.46 -4.98
C PHE A 406 4.66 -20.55 -5.15
N GLU A 407 4.80 -19.42 -5.84
CA GLU A 407 3.73 -18.46 -6.13
C GLU A 407 2.59 -19.13 -6.90
N ARG A 408 2.91 -19.87 -7.96
CA ARG A 408 1.92 -20.63 -8.77
C ARG A 408 1.13 -21.64 -7.94
N ARG A 409 1.76 -22.27 -6.95
CA ARG A 409 1.10 -23.26 -6.05
C ARG A 409 0.38 -22.62 -4.87
N ASN A 410 0.62 -21.35 -4.57
CA ASN A 410 0.05 -20.65 -3.43
C ASN A 410 -0.45 -19.25 -3.84
N PRO A 411 -1.46 -19.14 -4.73
CA PRO A 411 -1.90 -17.86 -5.32
C PRO A 411 -2.44 -16.86 -4.29
N LYS A 412 -2.78 -17.32 -3.08
CA LYS A 412 -3.22 -16.48 -1.96
C LYS A 412 -2.07 -15.76 -1.23
N ILE A 413 -0.82 -16.17 -1.46
CA ILE A 413 0.37 -15.58 -0.81
C ILE A 413 0.98 -14.56 -1.77
N ASN A 414 0.95 -13.29 -1.37
CA ASN A 414 1.69 -12.23 -2.03
C ASN A 414 3.18 -12.32 -1.66
N ILE A 415 4.02 -12.64 -2.65
CA ILE A 415 5.48 -12.66 -2.48
C ILE A 415 6.04 -11.29 -2.81
N VAL A 416 6.55 -10.59 -1.80
CA VAL A 416 7.15 -9.28 -1.95
C VAL A 416 8.65 -9.43 -2.21
N ARG A 417 9.07 -9.07 -3.42
CA ARG A 417 10.46 -9.05 -3.89
C ARG A 417 10.71 -7.84 -4.79
N ILE A 418 11.95 -7.37 -4.85
CA ILE A 418 12.39 -6.38 -5.84
C ILE A 418 12.88 -7.16 -7.07
N ASP A 419 12.33 -6.87 -8.24
CA ASP A 419 12.76 -7.49 -9.49
C ASP A 419 14.24 -7.14 -9.74
N ARG A 420 15.09 -8.17 -9.87
CA ARG A 420 16.52 -7.97 -10.16
C ARG A 420 16.75 -7.28 -11.51
N LYS A 421 15.78 -7.31 -12.43
CA LYS A 421 15.81 -6.54 -13.69
C LYS A 421 15.80 -5.05 -13.46
N ILE A 422 15.28 -4.56 -12.34
CA ILE A 422 15.41 -3.15 -11.93
C ILE A 422 16.90 -2.78 -11.74
N PHE A 423 17.72 -3.77 -11.39
CA PHE A 423 19.17 -3.66 -11.29
C PHE A 423 19.91 -4.29 -12.49
N ALA A 424 19.28 -4.36 -13.68
CA ALA A 424 19.96 -4.83 -14.88
C ALA A 424 21.32 -4.12 -15.02
N ALA A 425 22.36 -4.88 -15.37
CA ALA A 425 23.74 -4.39 -15.42
C ALA A 425 23.81 -3.10 -16.25
N THR A 426 24.01 -2.00 -15.55
CA THR A 426 24.22 -0.68 -16.12
C THR A 426 25.45 -0.73 -17.03
N SER A 427 25.42 -0.01 -18.14
CA SER A 427 26.60 0.25 -18.98
C SER A 427 27.23 1.57 -18.56
N LEU A 428 28.55 1.66 -18.64
CA LEU A 428 29.25 2.95 -18.53
C LEU A 428 29.10 3.72 -19.85
N ASP A 429 29.42 5.01 -19.84
CA ASP A 429 29.51 5.78 -21.08
C ASP A 429 30.77 5.37 -21.88
N PRO A 430 30.77 5.55 -23.22
CA PRO A 430 31.96 5.39 -24.04
C PRO A 430 33.11 6.29 -23.57
N PRO A 431 34.37 5.86 -23.77
CA PRO A 431 35.51 6.70 -23.45
C PRO A 431 35.66 7.84 -24.46
N THR A 432 36.28 8.94 -24.04
CA THR A 432 36.67 10.02 -24.95
C THR A 432 37.98 9.67 -25.64
N ILE A 433 38.01 9.72 -26.98
CA ILE A 433 39.22 9.52 -27.78
C ILE A 433 39.86 10.89 -28.07
N ILE A 434 41.03 11.14 -27.49
CA ILE A 434 41.72 12.44 -27.51
C ILE A 434 43.02 12.32 -28.31
N GLY A 435 43.19 13.14 -29.33
CA GLY A 435 44.48 13.42 -29.98
C GLY A 435 44.67 14.92 -30.10
N SER A 436 45.91 15.41 -30.29
CA SER A 436 46.15 16.85 -30.46
C SER A 436 45.40 17.40 -31.68
N ASP A 437 45.35 16.60 -32.75
CA ASP A 437 44.73 16.94 -34.03
C ASP A 437 44.13 15.68 -34.67
N GLU A 438 43.23 15.85 -35.65
CA GLU A 438 42.67 14.75 -36.45
C GLU A 438 43.52 14.44 -37.69
N PHE A 439 44.44 15.34 -38.03
CA PHE A 439 45.37 15.20 -39.15
C PHE A 439 46.81 15.32 -38.68
N PHE A 440 47.70 14.44 -39.15
CA PHE A 440 49.10 14.42 -38.71
C PHE A 440 50.06 14.04 -39.84
N LYS A 441 51.33 14.46 -39.73
CA LYS A 441 52.36 14.20 -40.75
C LYS A 441 53.25 13.01 -40.43
N ASP A 442 53.81 12.97 -39.22
CA ASP A 442 54.76 11.92 -38.82
C ASP A 442 54.11 10.87 -37.91
N SER A 443 53.75 11.29 -36.70
CA SER A 443 53.07 10.46 -35.71
C SER A 443 52.18 11.32 -34.82
N LEU A 444 51.18 10.69 -34.20
CA LEU A 444 50.27 11.33 -33.26
C LEU A 444 50.12 10.44 -32.03
N GLU A 445 50.12 11.06 -30.85
CA GLU A 445 49.74 10.39 -29.62
C GLU A 445 48.22 10.51 -29.42
N VAL A 446 47.56 9.36 -29.23
CA VAL A 446 46.14 9.27 -28.93
C VAL A 446 45.93 8.68 -27.54
N ARG A 447 45.04 9.30 -26.77
CA ARG A 447 44.67 8.89 -25.41
C ARG A 447 43.19 8.52 -25.35
N LEU A 448 42.87 7.58 -24.47
CA LEU A 448 41.50 7.27 -24.07
C LEU A 448 41.30 7.83 -22.65
N ASP A 449 40.25 8.60 -22.45
CA ASP A 449 39.98 9.25 -21.16
C ASP A 449 38.53 9.07 -20.73
N TYR A 450 38.32 8.92 -19.42
CA TYR A 450 36.99 8.82 -18.82
C TYR A 450 37.01 9.20 -17.35
N ILE A 451 35.96 9.86 -16.89
CA ILE A 451 35.90 10.44 -15.54
C ILE A 451 35.75 9.39 -14.42
N PHE A 452 35.21 8.22 -14.75
CA PHE A 452 34.92 7.17 -13.77
C PHE A 452 36.16 6.31 -13.49
N LYS A 453 36.57 6.25 -12.22
CA LYS A 453 37.69 5.43 -11.75
C LYS A 453 37.34 3.94 -11.78
N ASP A 454 38.35 3.08 -11.95
CA ASP A 454 38.24 1.61 -11.98
C ASP A 454 37.45 1.06 -13.19
N ALA A 455 37.57 1.72 -14.33
CA ALA A 455 37.07 1.22 -15.61
C ALA A 455 38.24 0.76 -16.50
N ASP A 456 38.04 -0.35 -17.20
CA ASP A 456 38.95 -0.84 -18.23
C ASP A 456 38.50 -0.31 -19.59
N PHE A 457 39.46 0.05 -20.45
CA PHE A 457 39.18 0.45 -21.83
C PHE A 457 39.72 -0.58 -22.81
N PHE A 458 38.92 -0.92 -23.80
CA PHE A 458 39.29 -1.85 -24.87
C PHE A 458 39.09 -1.16 -26.22
N TYR A 459 40.03 -1.37 -27.15
CA TYR A 459 40.02 -0.65 -28.42
C TYR A 459 40.54 -1.50 -29.60
N THR A 460 40.23 -1.02 -30.79
CA THR A 460 40.72 -1.52 -32.09
C THR A 460 41.28 -0.34 -32.89
N LEU A 461 42.20 -0.63 -33.82
CA LEU A 461 42.86 0.39 -34.66
C LEU A 461 42.44 0.29 -36.14
N ASP A 462 41.85 -0.83 -36.54
CA ASP A 462 41.44 -1.13 -37.91
C ASP A 462 39.97 -0.78 -38.19
N GLY A 463 39.28 -0.20 -37.21
CA GLY A 463 37.85 0.12 -37.29
C GLY A 463 36.91 -1.07 -37.04
N THR A 464 37.42 -2.25 -36.65
CA THR A 464 36.57 -3.37 -36.20
C THR A 464 35.88 -3.04 -34.87
N THR A 465 34.76 -3.70 -34.57
CA THR A 465 34.00 -3.45 -33.34
C THR A 465 34.75 -4.01 -32.13
N PRO A 466 35.12 -3.18 -31.12
CA PRO A 466 35.82 -3.65 -29.94
C PRO A 466 34.88 -4.36 -28.95
N ASP A 467 35.45 -5.28 -28.18
CA ASP A 467 34.82 -6.01 -27.08
C ASP A 467 35.83 -6.22 -25.92
N THR A 468 35.45 -6.99 -24.90
CA THR A 468 36.30 -7.21 -23.72
C THR A 468 37.51 -8.13 -23.96
N ILE A 469 37.66 -8.70 -25.16
CA ILE A 469 38.85 -9.45 -25.58
C ILE A 469 39.76 -8.66 -26.53
N SER A 470 39.35 -7.46 -26.92
CA SER A 470 40.13 -6.55 -27.76
C SER A 470 41.35 -5.97 -27.02
N LEU A 471 42.15 -5.13 -27.69
CA LEU A 471 43.36 -4.56 -27.07
C LEU A 471 42.99 -3.71 -25.86
N LYS A 472 43.56 -4.04 -24.69
CA LYS A 472 43.37 -3.26 -23.47
C LYS A 472 44.25 -2.01 -23.48
N TYR A 473 43.67 -0.86 -23.20
CA TYR A 473 44.39 0.41 -23.08
C TYR A 473 45.10 0.49 -21.73
N THR A 474 46.42 0.62 -21.76
CA THR A 474 47.26 0.79 -20.55
C THR A 474 48.20 1.98 -20.65
N LYS A 475 48.38 2.55 -21.84
CA LYS A 475 49.27 3.68 -22.14
C LYS A 475 48.80 4.37 -23.43
N PRO A 476 49.20 5.64 -23.68
CA PRO A 476 48.89 6.33 -24.93
C PRO A 476 49.27 5.52 -26.18
N ILE A 477 48.42 5.61 -27.21
CA ILE A 477 48.56 4.92 -28.49
C ILE A 477 49.33 5.84 -29.42
N ILE A 478 50.47 5.39 -29.93
CA ILE A 478 51.23 6.14 -30.95
C ILE A 478 50.79 5.64 -32.32
N VAL A 479 50.22 6.53 -33.13
CA VAL A 479 49.75 6.22 -34.48
C VAL A 479 50.68 6.87 -35.50
N THR A 480 51.13 6.08 -36.49
CA THR A 480 52.07 6.51 -37.54
C THR A 480 51.47 6.42 -38.95
N ASN A 481 50.26 5.89 -39.06
CA ASN A 481 49.48 5.73 -40.29
C ASN A 481 48.02 6.10 -40.02
N SER A 482 47.28 6.46 -41.07
CA SER A 482 45.84 6.70 -40.97
C SER A 482 45.12 5.52 -40.30
N VAL A 483 44.25 5.82 -39.34
CA VAL A 483 43.69 4.83 -38.42
C VAL A 483 42.27 5.23 -38.02
N GLN A 484 41.40 4.24 -37.80
CA GLN A 484 40.10 4.45 -37.15
C GLN A 484 40.12 3.75 -35.80
N ILE A 485 40.15 4.54 -34.74
CA ILE A 485 40.15 4.03 -33.38
C ILE A 485 38.69 3.87 -32.95
N LYS A 486 38.32 2.66 -32.57
CA LYS A 486 37.07 2.39 -31.87
C LYS A 486 37.37 1.89 -30.47
N ALA A 487 36.62 2.36 -29.47
CA ALA A 487 36.88 2.02 -28.08
C ALA A 487 35.60 1.89 -27.25
N ILE A 488 35.66 1.04 -26.23
CA ILE A 488 34.61 0.83 -25.23
C ILE A 488 35.18 0.92 -23.81
N THR A 489 34.33 1.27 -22.87
CA THR A 489 34.58 1.23 -21.43
C THR A 489 33.87 0.01 -20.84
N HIS A 490 34.52 -0.69 -19.91
CA HIS A 490 33.92 -1.83 -19.22
C HIS A 490 34.37 -1.92 -17.76
N LYS A 491 33.45 -2.33 -16.89
CA LYS A 491 33.72 -2.66 -15.48
C LYS A 491 33.18 -4.04 -15.17
N LYS A 492 33.91 -4.83 -14.37
CA LYS A 492 33.47 -6.18 -14.01
C LYS A 492 32.07 -6.16 -13.39
N GLY A 493 31.15 -6.97 -13.96
CA GLY A 493 29.75 -7.04 -13.52
C GLY A 493 28.81 -6.03 -14.21
N TRP A 494 29.33 -5.21 -15.11
CA TRP A 494 28.60 -4.20 -15.88
C TRP A 494 28.60 -4.58 -17.36
N LYS A 495 27.67 -4.03 -18.14
CA LYS A 495 27.71 -4.18 -19.60
C LYS A 495 28.81 -3.29 -20.19
N PRO A 496 29.41 -3.66 -21.34
CA PRO A 496 30.21 -2.73 -22.13
C PRO A 496 29.42 -1.46 -22.45
N SER A 497 30.14 -0.33 -22.55
CA SER A 497 29.56 0.91 -23.06
C SER A 497 29.17 0.80 -24.54
N ASP A 498 28.50 1.82 -25.05
CA ASP A 498 28.46 2.09 -26.48
C ASP A 498 29.89 2.33 -27.03
N ILE A 499 30.03 2.30 -28.35
CA ILE A 499 31.33 2.39 -29.02
C ILE A 499 31.67 3.85 -29.32
N ALA A 500 32.75 4.35 -28.73
CA ALA A 500 33.40 5.56 -29.21
C ALA A 500 34.13 5.29 -30.53
N SER A 501 34.05 6.19 -31.51
CA SER A 501 34.75 6.05 -32.78
C SER A 501 35.36 7.37 -33.21
N LYS A 502 36.65 7.39 -33.53
CA LYS A 502 37.35 8.57 -34.07
C LYS A 502 38.38 8.17 -35.12
N SER A 503 38.45 8.93 -36.21
CA SER A 503 39.41 8.71 -37.30
C SER A 503 40.53 9.73 -37.25
N PHE A 504 41.76 9.28 -37.44
CA PHE A 504 42.94 10.13 -37.58
C PHE A 504 43.57 9.87 -38.94
N LYS A 505 43.84 10.93 -39.71
CA LYS A 505 44.38 10.81 -41.06
C LYS A 505 45.80 11.34 -41.13
N LYS A 506 46.70 10.47 -41.59
CA LYS A 506 48.03 10.89 -42.00
C LYS A 506 47.90 11.69 -43.30
N TYR A 507 48.73 12.70 -43.50
CA TYR A 507 48.91 13.35 -44.79
C TYR A 507 50.39 13.49 -45.11
N ASN A 508 50.77 13.18 -46.35
CA ASN A 508 52.16 13.25 -46.81
C ASN A 508 52.38 14.27 -47.93
N LEU A 509 51.30 14.83 -48.47
CA LEU A 509 51.32 15.72 -49.61
C LEU A 509 50.82 17.12 -49.21
N ASP A 510 51.43 18.14 -49.81
CA ASP A 510 51.03 19.53 -49.64
C ASP A 510 50.40 20.02 -50.95
N TYR A 511 49.33 20.80 -50.82
CA TYR A 511 48.50 21.29 -51.93
C TYR A 511 48.74 22.77 -52.18
N SER A 512 48.59 23.23 -53.43
CA SER A 512 48.69 24.64 -53.79
C SER A 512 47.33 25.32 -53.80
N ASP A 513 46.31 24.65 -54.35
CA ASP A 513 44.94 25.14 -54.46
C ASP A 513 43.98 23.98 -54.77
N VAL A 514 42.68 24.24 -54.61
CA VAL A 514 41.61 23.35 -55.04
C VAL A 514 40.55 24.12 -55.81
N GLN A 515 40.18 23.60 -56.97
CA GLN A 515 39.12 24.15 -57.81
C GLN A 515 37.85 23.31 -57.68
N LEU A 516 36.72 23.97 -57.41
CA LEU A 516 35.40 23.34 -57.47
C LEU A 516 34.80 23.59 -58.86
N LEU A 517 34.31 22.53 -59.52
CA LEU A 517 33.60 22.70 -60.80
C LEU A 517 32.14 23.15 -60.62
N LYS A 518 31.64 23.09 -59.39
CA LYS A 518 30.33 23.57 -59.00
C LYS A 518 30.43 24.25 -57.65
N GLU A 519 29.87 25.45 -57.55
CA GLU A 519 29.81 26.18 -56.29
C GLU A 519 28.89 25.50 -55.28
N PRO A 520 29.26 25.47 -53.99
CA PRO A 520 28.42 24.97 -52.92
C PRO A 520 27.21 25.89 -52.70
N ASN A 521 26.22 25.42 -51.95
CA ASN A 521 25.11 26.26 -51.52
C ASN A 521 25.60 27.43 -50.66
N ASP A 522 25.04 28.64 -50.84
CA ASP A 522 25.46 29.86 -50.14
C ASP A 522 25.47 29.74 -48.61
N LYS A 523 24.57 28.95 -48.05
CA LYS A 523 24.46 28.71 -46.60
C LYS A 523 25.55 27.77 -46.09
N TYR A 524 26.03 26.86 -46.95
CA TYR A 524 26.94 25.76 -46.60
C TYR A 524 28.18 25.82 -47.50
N LYS A 525 28.81 26.99 -47.61
CA LYS A 525 29.98 27.21 -48.48
C LYS A 525 31.33 27.17 -47.78
N GLY A 526 31.34 26.90 -46.47
CA GLY A 526 32.54 26.93 -45.63
C GLY A 526 33.40 28.18 -45.89
N ILE A 527 34.70 27.96 -46.10
CA ILE A 527 35.66 28.97 -46.55
C ILE A 527 35.94 28.86 -48.07
N GLY A 528 34.96 28.36 -48.82
CA GLY A 528 35.08 28.06 -50.25
C GLY A 528 35.83 26.76 -50.50
N SER A 529 36.49 26.66 -51.65
CA SER A 529 37.19 25.44 -52.05
C SER A 529 38.24 25.00 -51.03
N ASN A 530 38.91 25.95 -50.36
CA ASN A 530 39.89 25.70 -49.31
C ASN A 530 39.39 24.84 -48.15
N THR A 531 38.07 24.78 -47.90
CA THR A 531 37.51 23.87 -46.88
C THR A 531 38.00 22.44 -47.10
N LEU A 532 38.08 21.97 -48.35
CA LEU A 532 38.50 20.59 -48.64
C LEU A 532 39.97 20.28 -48.34
N ILE A 533 40.79 21.26 -47.96
CA ILE A 533 42.23 21.10 -47.77
C ILE A 533 42.78 21.85 -46.54
N ASP A 534 41.90 22.35 -45.66
CA ASP A 534 42.29 23.18 -44.50
C ASP A 534 42.75 22.36 -43.28
N LYS A 535 42.69 21.02 -43.38
CA LYS A 535 43.07 20.08 -42.32
C LYS A 535 42.19 20.25 -41.09
N GLN A 536 40.91 20.58 -41.27
CA GLN A 536 39.93 20.67 -40.19
C GLN A 536 38.73 19.77 -40.49
N ARG A 537 38.40 18.92 -39.51
CA ARG A 537 37.17 18.15 -39.56
C ARG A 537 35.98 19.02 -39.19
N GLY A 538 34.90 18.86 -39.94
CA GLY A 538 33.60 19.37 -39.60
C GLY A 538 33.03 18.64 -38.38
N THR A 539 32.25 19.37 -37.58
CA THR A 539 31.56 18.82 -36.41
C THR A 539 30.18 18.28 -36.81
N LEU A 540 29.47 17.68 -35.85
CA LEU A 540 28.06 17.30 -36.05
C LEU A 540 27.13 18.52 -36.20
N ASN A 541 27.62 19.73 -35.92
CA ASN A 541 26.91 20.96 -36.23
C ASN A 541 27.27 21.42 -37.66
N ILE A 542 26.37 21.16 -38.61
CA ILE A 542 26.55 21.54 -40.03
C ILE A 542 26.61 23.05 -40.30
N LEU A 543 26.39 23.90 -39.28
CA LEU A 543 26.48 25.35 -39.35
C LEU A 543 27.79 25.91 -38.77
N ASP A 544 28.76 25.05 -38.47
CA ASP A 544 30.07 25.44 -37.93
C ASP A 544 31.01 26.11 -38.95
N GLY A 545 30.59 26.21 -40.22
CA GLY A 545 31.38 26.80 -41.29
C GLY A 545 32.48 25.90 -41.85
N LYS A 546 32.46 24.60 -41.52
CA LYS A 546 33.48 23.63 -41.96
C LYS A 546 33.00 22.67 -43.05
N TRP A 547 31.82 22.92 -43.61
CA TRP A 547 31.18 22.04 -44.57
C TRP A 547 30.90 22.73 -45.90
N LEU A 548 31.13 21.99 -46.99
CA LEU A 548 30.61 22.28 -48.31
C LEU A 548 29.36 21.44 -48.57
N GLY A 549 28.21 22.10 -48.71
CA GLY A 549 26.90 21.48 -48.91
C GLY A 549 26.41 21.61 -50.35
N TYR A 550 26.00 20.50 -50.93
CA TYR A 550 25.45 20.41 -52.28
C TYR A 550 24.09 19.72 -52.28
N GLU A 551 23.08 20.38 -52.81
CA GLU A 551 21.74 19.81 -52.94
C GLU A 551 21.54 19.19 -54.32
N GLY A 552 21.00 17.97 -54.38
CA GLY A 552 20.54 17.33 -55.61
C GLY A 552 21.59 17.19 -56.71
N SER A 553 22.88 17.14 -56.37
CA SER A 553 23.95 17.15 -57.36
C SER A 553 25.23 16.47 -56.89
N HIS A 554 25.98 15.94 -57.85
CA HIS A 554 27.36 15.52 -57.66
C HIS A 554 28.28 16.75 -57.60
N VAL A 555 29.46 16.57 -57.01
CA VAL A 555 30.50 17.61 -56.93
C VAL A 555 31.81 17.07 -57.50
N THR A 556 32.55 17.92 -58.19
CA THR A 556 33.90 17.61 -58.65
C THR A 556 34.87 18.66 -58.12
N ALA A 557 35.91 18.18 -57.45
CA ALA A 557 37.04 18.98 -56.98
C ALA A 557 38.31 18.59 -57.74
N ILE A 558 39.11 19.58 -58.13
CA ILE A 558 40.43 19.39 -58.73
C ILE A 558 41.46 19.94 -57.74
N ILE A 559 42.22 19.03 -57.13
CA ILE A 559 43.30 19.37 -56.20
C ILE A 559 44.59 19.54 -56.99
N ASN A 560 45.23 20.69 -56.84
CA ASN A 560 46.54 21.00 -57.41
C ASN A 560 47.63 20.72 -56.36
N LEU A 561 48.60 19.87 -56.71
CA LEU A 561 49.72 19.53 -55.84
C LEU A 561 50.84 20.57 -55.98
N ASN A 562 51.57 20.84 -54.90
CA ASN A 562 52.70 21.78 -54.95
C ASN A 562 53.83 21.33 -55.88
N LYS A 563 53.93 20.02 -56.15
CA LYS A 563 54.92 19.41 -57.04
C LYS A 563 54.41 18.05 -57.52
N GLU A 564 55.05 17.52 -58.57
CA GLU A 564 54.83 16.15 -59.01
C GLU A 564 55.06 15.20 -57.83
N SER A 565 54.00 14.50 -57.45
CA SER A 565 54.01 13.61 -56.29
C SER A 565 53.35 12.28 -56.62
N LEU A 566 53.81 11.22 -55.96
CA LEU A 566 53.19 9.91 -56.05
C LEU A 566 51.97 9.89 -55.12
N VAL A 567 50.78 9.59 -55.67
CA VAL A 567 49.53 9.48 -54.93
C VAL A 567 49.05 8.04 -54.97
N SER A 568 48.71 7.50 -53.82
CA SER A 568 48.30 6.10 -53.61
C SER A 568 46.95 5.98 -52.92
N LYS A 569 46.54 7.00 -52.17
CA LYS A 569 45.26 7.00 -51.45
C LYS A 569 44.64 8.38 -51.41
N ILE A 570 43.31 8.41 -51.51
CA ILE A 570 42.48 9.59 -51.34
C ILE A 570 41.49 9.30 -50.21
N SER A 571 41.38 10.18 -49.23
CA SER A 571 40.38 10.07 -48.16
C SER A 571 39.44 11.25 -48.24
N VAL A 572 38.14 11.00 -48.40
CA VAL A 572 37.12 12.06 -48.46
C VAL A 572 36.28 12.05 -47.20
N GLY A 573 36.27 13.16 -46.48
CA GLY A 573 35.46 13.38 -45.29
C GLY A 573 34.03 13.78 -45.66
N SER A 574 33.06 13.16 -45.01
CA SER A 574 31.64 13.43 -45.24
C SER A 574 30.80 13.22 -43.97
N TYR A 575 29.60 13.78 -43.99
CA TYR A 575 28.59 13.74 -42.94
C TYR A 575 27.31 13.12 -43.48
N SER A 576 26.66 12.30 -42.66
CA SER A 576 25.30 11.81 -42.90
C SER A 576 24.40 12.16 -41.73
N SER A 577 23.17 12.56 -42.05
CA SER A 577 22.06 12.75 -41.13
C SER A 577 20.79 12.60 -41.95
N PRO A 578 20.29 11.35 -42.12
CA PRO A 578 19.17 11.11 -43.01
C PRO A 578 17.93 11.91 -42.61
N ALA A 579 17.70 12.11 -41.30
CA ALA A 579 16.60 12.94 -40.80
C ALA A 579 16.63 14.41 -41.28
N GLN A 580 17.79 14.90 -41.74
CA GLN A 580 17.99 16.22 -42.34
C GLN A 580 18.22 16.15 -43.85
N TRP A 581 17.82 15.05 -44.49
CA TRP A 581 18.00 14.80 -45.93
C TRP A 581 19.46 14.74 -46.38
N ILE A 582 20.43 14.58 -45.47
CA ILE A 582 21.87 14.53 -45.78
C ILE A 582 22.33 13.08 -45.75
N PHE A 583 22.94 12.62 -46.84
CA PHE A 583 23.36 11.23 -46.99
C PHE A 583 24.84 11.14 -47.33
N TYR A 584 25.44 10.00 -47.00
CA TYR A 584 26.77 9.70 -47.46
C TYR A 584 26.88 9.64 -49.00
N PRO A 585 28.08 9.88 -49.55
CA PRO A 585 28.36 9.67 -50.96
C PRO A 585 28.00 8.26 -51.40
N ARG A 586 27.46 8.12 -52.62
CA ARG A 586 27.12 6.87 -53.33
C ARG A 586 28.26 6.31 -54.19
N GLY A 587 29.37 7.01 -54.25
CA GLY A 587 30.55 6.58 -54.96
C GLY A 587 31.52 7.71 -55.22
N PHE A 588 32.66 7.35 -55.81
CA PHE A 588 33.75 8.25 -56.11
C PHE A 588 34.37 7.87 -57.44
N LYS A 589 34.68 8.87 -58.26
CA LYS A 589 35.56 8.71 -59.41
C LYS A 589 36.79 9.57 -59.24
N VAL A 590 37.95 9.00 -59.49
CA VAL A 590 39.24 9.66 -59.29
C VAL A 590 40.03 9.63 -60.59
N TRP A 591 40.58 10.77 -60.98
CA TRP A 591 41.49 10.89 -62.12
C TRP A 591 42.78 11.59 -61.72
N SER A 592 43.87 11.31 -62.44
CA SER A 592 45.12 12.06 -62.35
C SER A 592 45.43 12.79 -63.64
N SER A 593 46.21 13.87 -63.52
CA SER A 593 46.81 14.58 -64.65
C SER A 593 48.18 15.15 -64.26
N LEU A 594 49.08 15.23 -65.24
CA LEU A 594 50.36 15.94 -65.11
C LEU A 594 50.29 17.36 -65.67
N ASP A 595 49.40 17.62 -66.63
CA ASP A 595 49.30 18.89 -67.38
C ASP A 595 48.07 19.74 -67.01
N GLY A 596 47.15 19.20 -66.21
CA GLY A 596 45.89 19.83 -65.81
C GLY A 596 44.81 19.84 -66.89
N LYS A 597 45.08 19.28 -68.07
CA LYS A 597 44.18 19.27 -69.24
C LYS A 597 43.70 17.85 -69.57
N SER A 598 44.61 16.90 -69.60
CA SER A 598 44.36 15.51 -69.95
C SER A 598 44.28 14.67 -68.68
N TYR A 599 43.12 14.07 -68.39
CA TYR A 599 42.87 13.30 -67.17
C TYR A 599 42.71 11.81 -67.46
N SER A 600 43.45 10.97 -66.73
CA SER A 600 43.33 9.50 -66.78
C SER A 600 42.55 8.99 -65.58
N LEU A 601 41.52 8.16 -65.81
CA LEU A 601 40.71 7.58 -64.73
C LEU A 601 41.53 6.55 -63.97
N LEU A 602 41.64 6.73 -62.66
CA LEU A 602 42.36 5.82 -61.76
C LEU A 602 41.42 4.88 -61.02
N GLN A 603 40.24 5.36 -60.63
CA GLN A 603 39.31 4.59 -59.81
C GLN A 603 37.87 5.05 -60.02
N ASN A 604 36.94 4.09 -59.92
CA ASN A 604 35.50 4.33 -59.95
C ASN A 604 34.82 3.35 -58.99
N ILE A 605 34.57 3.79 -57.76
CA ILE A 605 33.94 2.98 -56.72
C ILE A 605 32.52 3.42 -56.47
N LYS A 606 31.67 2.45 -56.15
CA LYS A 606 30.33 2.68 -55.61
C LYS A 606 30.31 2.32 -54.13
N THR A 607 29.56 3.07 -53.35
CA THR A 607 29.30 2.77 -51.94
C THR A 607 27.87 2.25 -51.80
N PRO A 608 27.61 1.40 -50.80
CA PRO A 608 26.27 0.88 -50.54
C PRO A 608 25.30 2.02 -50.21
N GLU A 609 24.01 1.74 -50.38
CA GLU A 609 22.98 2.68 -49.95
C GLU A 609 22.96 2.69 -48.43
N GLU A 610 22.62 3.84 -47.86
CA GLU A 610 22.51 3.93 -46.41
C GLU A 610 21.21 3.26 -45.96
N GLU A 611 21.30 2.46 -44.90
CA GLU A 611 20.13 1.84 -44.28
C GLU A 611 19.34 2.87 -43.45
N PRO A 612 18.02 2.67 -43.25
CA PRO A 612 17.20 3.59 -42.48
C PRO A 612 17.77 3.85 -41.08
N ASN A 613 18.13 5.11 -40.81
CA ASN A 613 18.61 5.54 -39.51
C ASN A 613 18.37 7.04 -39.31
N SER A 614 18.48 7.51 -38.06
CA SER A 614 18.29 8.92 -37.68
C SER A 614 19.53 9.55 -37.07
N GLU A 615 20.68 8.85 -37.09
CA GLU A 615 21.88 9.28 -36.39
C GLU A 615 22.72 10.21 -37.26
N ALA A 616 23.25 11.27 -36.65
CA ALA A 616 24.23 12.14 -37.30
C ALA A 616 25.63 11.55 -37.15
N LYS A 617 26.31 11.26 -38.26
CA LYS A 617 27.60 10.55 -38.24
C LYS A 617 28.62 11.14 -39.20
N LEU A 618 29.86 11.23 -38.73
CA LEU A 618 31.03 11.59 -39.54
C LEU A 618 31.72 10.33 -40.06
N LYS A 619 32.17 10.38 -41.31
CA LYS A 619 32.92 9.28 -41.92
C LYS A 619 33.99 9.80 -42.88
N PHE A 620 35.11 9.08 -42.94
CA PHE A 620 36.04 9.16 -44.06
C PHE A 620 35.80 7.99 -45.01
N PHE A 621 35.84 8.27 -46.30
CA PHE A 621 35.83 7.30 -47.36
C PHE A 621 37.24 7.20 -47.95
N ASP A 622 37.91 6.09 -47.68
CA ASP A 622 39.25 5.83 -48.20
C ASP A 622 39.15 5.14 -49.54
N ILE A 623 39.74 5.77 -50.56
CA ILE A 623 39.81 5.31 -51.93
C ILE A 623 41.26 4.95 -52.23
N ASP A 624 41.55 3.64 -52.27
CA ASP A 624 42.84 3.13 -52.72
C ASP A 624 42.95 3.24 -54.25
N ILE A 625 44.09 3.75 -54.71
CA ILE A 625 44.45 3.82 -56.12
C ILE A 625 45.81 3.16 -56.34
N ILE A 626 46.07 2.71 -57.57
CA ILE A 626 47.42 2.30 -57.95
C ILE A 626 48.33 3.53 -57.82
N PRO A 627 49.47 3.44 -57.11
CA PRO A 627 50.38 4.57 -56.92
C PRO A 627 50.72 5.25 -58.26
N THR A 628 50.31 6.50 -58.41
CA THR A 628 50.39 7.24 -59.68
C THR A 628 51.01 8.61 -59.46
N LYS A 629 51.95 8.99 -60.33
CA LYS A 629 52.52 10.34 -60.34
C LYS A 629 51.50 11.33 -60.91
N ALA A 630 51.26 12.41 -60.19
CA ALA A 630 50.31 13.45 -60.60
C ALA A 630 50.79 14.85 -60.17
N ASN A 631 50.34 15.86 -60.91
CA ASN A 631 50.29 17.25 -60.47
C ASN A 631 48.86 17.66 -60.08
N PHE A 632 47.86 17.02 -60.68
CA PHE A 632 46.44 17.30 -60.44
C PHE A 632 45.71 16.01 -60.14
N ILE A 633 44.90 16.02 -59.09
CA ILE A 633 43.96 14.95 -58.76
C ILE A 633 42.54 15.50 -58.87
N LYS A 634 41.73 14.91 -59.74
CA LYS A 634 40.31 15.23 -59.88
C LYS A 634 39.49 14.17 -59.15
N VAL A 635 38.61 14.60 -58.26
CA VAL A 635 37.71 13.74 -57.48
C VAL A 635 36.27 14.15 -57.74
N GLU A 636 35.50 13.27 -58.36
CA GLU A 636 34.04 13.40 -58.46
C GLU A 636 33.39 12.58 -57.34
N VAL A 637 32.64 13.26 -56.48
CA VAL A 637 31.89 12.65 -55.37
C VAL A 637 30.43 12.53 -55.78
N LEU A 638 29.94 11.29 -55.84
CA LEU A 638 28.61 10.98 -56.33
C LEU A 638 27.61 11.10 -55.17
N SER A 639 26.79 12.15 -55.17
CA SER A 639 25.61 12.27 -54.30
C SER A 639 24.55 11.18 -54.57
N GLN A 640 23.73 10.90 -53.56
CA GLN A 640 22.48 10.15 -53.66
C GLN A 640 21.46 10.83 -54.59
N LEU A 641 21.60 12.14 -54.83
CA LEU A 641 20.71 13.01 -55.61
C LEU A 641 19.30 13.16 -55.03
N LYS A 642 18.62 12.06 -54.75
CA LYS A 642 17.22 12.00 -54.30
C LYS A 642 17.04 11.15 -53.06
N ASN A 643 16.19 11.60 -52.14
CA ASN A 643 15.87 10.88 -50.92
C ASN A 643 15.36 9.46 -51.22
N PRO A 644 15.85 8.42 -50.52
CA PRO A 644 15.41 7.03 -50.68
C PRO A 644 13.91 6.84 -50.41
N THR A 645 13.37 5.69 -50.84
CA THR A 645 11.94 5.35 -50.66
C THR A 645 11.52 5.21 -49.21
N TRP A 646 12.46 4.88 -48.31
CA TRP A 646 12.20 4.75 -46.87
C TRP A 646 12.28 6.09 -46.13
N HIS A 647 12.73 7.16 -46.78
CA HIS A 647 12.84 8.47 -46.18
C HIS A 647 11.46 9.10 -45.94
N THR A 648 11.35 10.07 -45.03
CA THR A 648 10.08 10.77 -44.75
C THR A 648 9.59 11.66 -45.90
N ASP A 649 10.49 12.00 -46.83
CA ASP A 649 10.23 12.77 -48.05
C ASP A 649 10.87 12.07 -49.27
N PRO A 650 10.33 10.93 -49.75
CA PRO A 650 10.90 10.19 -50.87
C PRO A 650 10.93 10.99 -52.17
N GLY A 651 12.04 10.92 -52.92
CA GLY A 651 12.18 11.60 -54.22
C GLY A 651 12.44 13.11 -54.14
N GLY A 652 12.39 13.72 -52.96
CA GLY A 652 12.95 15.05 -52.70
C GLY A 652 14.46 15.10 -52.94
N ASN A 653 15.04 16.29 -53.13
CA ASN A 653 16.49 16.40 -53.29
C ASN A 653 17.22 16.03 -51.99
N SER A 654 18.31 15.27 -52.13
CA SER A 654 19.21 14.97 -51.01
C SER A 654 20.40 15.92 -50.97
N TRP A 655 20.94 16.13 -49.78
CA TRP A 655 22.15 16.87 -49.55
C TRP A 655 23.40 15.97 -49.51
N LEU A 656 24.51 16.49 -50.01
CA LEU A 656 25.85 15.94 -49.90
C LEU A 656 26.73 16.96 -49.17
N PHE A 657 27.37 16.53 -48.08
CA PHE A 657 28.25 17.38 -47.26
C PHE A 657 29.67 16.83 -47.25
N LEU A 658 30.65 17.68 -47.54
CA LEU A 658 32.08 17.36 -47.54
C LEU A 658 32.85 18.37 -46.69
N ASP A 659 33.80 17.89 -45.90
CA ASP A 659 34.69 18.74 -45.09
C ASP A 659 36.14 18.66 -45.57
N GLU A 660 36.68 17.47 -45.87
CA GLU A 660 38.12 17.35 -46.21
C GLU A 660 38.40 16.34 -47.33
N ILE A 661 39.44 16.59 -48.13
CA ILE A 661 40.09 15.61 -49.02
C ILE A 661 41.58 15.48 -48.65
N VAL A 662 41.98 14.29 -48.23
CA VAL A 662 43.38 13.99 -47.87
C VAL A 662 44.01 13.08 -48.91
N LEU A 663 45.20 13.43 -49.39
CA LEU A 663 45.99 12.65 -50.34
C LEU A 663 47.25 12.08 -49.65
N ASN A 664 47.55 10.81 -49.92
CA ASN A 664 48.75 10.10 -49.43
C ASN A 664 49.51 9.35 -50.51
#